data_AF-A0A517T3W3-F1
#
_entry.id   AF-A0A517T3W3-F1
#
_cell.length_a   1.000
_cell.length_b   1.000
_cell.length_c   1.000
_cell.angle_alpha   90.00
_cell.angle_beta   90.00
_cell.angle_gamma   90.00
#
_symmetry.space_group_name_H-M   'P 1'
#
loop_
_entity.id
_entity.type
_entity.pdbx_description
1 polymer ?
#
loop_
_entity_poly.entity_id
_entity_poly.type
_entity_poly.pdbx_seq_one_letter_code
_entity_poly.pdbx_strand_id
1 'polypeptide(L)'
;MPTKLLSSLLCLTIAIATASAGDQPQEYDLVVYGGTSAGVIAAVQAKKMGKTAVIVGPDIHLGGLSSGGLGWTDSGKKEAIGGISREFYQRIKKHYDNSDAWRQQKPEQYSRYRKNDDAMWVFEPHVAEQVFEDYVAEYKIPVLRDEYLDRKNGVKMDGDHIKSITMLSGKTFAGKMFVDATYEGDLLATAGVSFTVGRESNSQYGETLNGVQATNAHSHQFTMPISPYVVPNDPSSGLLPRIEPGPPAADGSGDHRVQAYCFRTCMTNAPENLTPFPKPDNYDPQQYELLGRVLDAGWRGVWNKFDPAPNKKTDTNNHGPFSFDNIGFNYDYPEASYERRKEIIAEHEDYQQGLLWYLANDPRVPEDVREKTSKWGLAADEFTDNGNWPHQLYIREARRMVSDYVMSEQDCRRIRIADDSVGLGSYNMDSHNTQRYVDANGHARNEGDIQRSPGGSYAISYSSIVPKKGEADNLLVPVCISSSHIAYGSIRMEPVFMILGQSAATAAVMAIDEGIAVQDVDYAKLQPRLVEDGQQLEPSSNRPKLAQNSISPKSLKGIVVDDDKAIYKGEWIISSSIPEGRVGYTYRHAGDKNDKLMSATFRTALPKAGKYDVRISYSANPNRASNVPVTIHHANGETKKLVNQRKRPGNTKSLVSLGVYSFDDDAEVVITNEEANGYVIVDAVQFLPVE
;
A
#
# COMPACT_ATOMS: atom_id res chain seq x y z
N MET A 1 65.91 4.32 -74.08
CA MET A 1 65.78 3.05 -73.34
C MET A 1 65.94 3.34 -71.85
N PRO A 2 65.10 2.81 -70.95
CA PRO A 2 63.63 2.90 -70.87
C PRO A 2 63.16 3.66 -69.58
N THR A 3 61.84 3.83 -69.49
CA THR A 3 60.98 3.91 -68.28
C THR A 3 61.11 5.08 -67.29
N LYS A 4 60.04 5.89 -67.19
CA LYS A 4 59.09 5.89 -66.05
C LYS A 4 57.92 6.84 -66.34
N LEU A 5 56.77 6.27 -66.70
CA LEU A 5 55.49 6.97 -66.77
C LEU A 5 54.75 6.78 -65.43
N LEU A 6 54.20 7.87 -64.91
CA LEU A 6 53.32 7.93 -63.74
C LEU A 6 52.06 7.09 -63.97
N SER A 7 51.71 6.26 -62.98
CA SER A 7 50.35 5.76 -62.79
C SER A 7 49.91 6.05 -61.37
N SER A 8 48.92 6.92 -61.25
CA SER A 8 48.22 7.31 -60.04
C SER A 8 47.40 6.13 -59.51
N LEU A 9 47.70 5.65 -58.29
CA LEU A 9 46.83 4.72 -57.57
C LEU A 9 45.91 5.50 -56.64
N LEU A 10 44.61 5.41 -56.92
CA LEU A 10 43.51 5.91 -56.09
C LEU A 10 43.39 4.97 -54.86
N CYS A 11 43.85 5.41 -53.68
CA CYS A 11 43.59 4.71 -52.43
C CYS A 11 42.14 4.96 -52.01
N LEU A 12 41.28 3.94 -52.23
CA LEU A 12 39.93 3.87 -51.68
C LEU A 12 40.03 3.57 -50.18
N THR A 13 39.97 4.59 -49.33
CA THR A 13 39.80 4.41 -47.88
C THR A 13 38.36 3.97 -47.62
N ILE A 14 38.17 2.66 -47.42
CA ILE A 14 36.93 2.11 -46.86
C ILE A 14 36.89 2.52 -45.39
N ALA A 15 36.11 3.55 -45.09
CA ALA A 15 35.70 3.84 -43.72
C ALA A 15 34.74 2.74 -43.28
N ILE A 16 35.26 1.77 -42.52
CA ILE A 16 34.43 0.84 -41.75
C ILE A 16 33.77 1.70 -40.66
N ALA A 17 32.54 2.12 -40.92
CA ALA A 17 31.66 2.60 -39.88
C ALA A 17 31.42 1.42 -38.92
N THR A 18 32.10 1.42 -37.78
CA THR A 18 31.71 0.60 -36.63
C THR A 18 30.37 1.15 -36.17
N ALA A 19 29.28 0.63 -36.73
CA ALA A 19 28.00 0.69 -36.07
C ALA A 19 28.20 0.11 -34.67
N SER A 20 27.92 0.91 -33.64
CA SER A 20 27.75 0.39 -32.29
C SER A 20 26.78 -0.79 -32.41
N ALA A 21 27.27 -1.98 -32.11
CA ALA A 21 26.40 -3.11 -31.86
C ALA A 21 25.57 -2.71 -30.64
N GLY A 22 24.34 -2.26 -30.87
CA GLY A 22 23.36 -2.20 -29.79
C GLY A 22 23.26 -3.61 -29.25
N ASP A 23 23.56 -3.80 -27.96
CA ASP A 23 23.44 -5.09 -27.30
C ASP A 23 22.04 -5.63 -27.58
N GLN A 24 21.96 -6.86 -28.10
CA GLN A 24 20.67 -7.53 -28.27
C GLN A 24 19.97 -7.58 -26.90
N PRO A 25 18.65 -7.32 -26.82
CA PRO A 25 17.92 -7.41 -25.57
C PRO A 25 18.17 -8.74 -24.87
N GLN A 26 18.47 -8.70 -23.57
CA GLN A 26 18.58 -9.92 -22.78
C GLN A 26 17.17 -10.46 -22.53
N GLU A 27 16.91 -11.70 -22.94
CA GLU A 27 15.57 -12.30 -22.87
C GLU A 27 15.38 -13.14 -21.59
N TYR A 28 14.27 -12.91 -20.91
CA TYR A 28 13.83 -13.67 -19.74
C TYR A 28 12.34 -13.99 -19.84
N ASP A 29 11.88 -15.03 -19.12
CA ASP A 29 10.46 -15.28 -18.96
C ASP A 29 9.83 -14.18 -18.08
N LEU A 30 10.49 -13.83 -16.97
CA LEU A 30 10.06 -12.78 -16.05
C LEU A 30 11.16 -11.71 -15.86
N VAL A 31 10.83 -10.45 -16.12
CA VAL A 31 11.69 -9.30 -15.80
C VAL A 31 11.11 -8.58 -14.59
N VAL A 32 11.85 -8.56 -13.49
CA VAL A 32 11.44 -7.86 -12.27
C VAL A 32 12.18 -6.53 -12.19
N TYR A 33 11.44 -5.42 -12.21
CA TYR A 33 11.98 -4.09 -11.99
C TYR A 33 11.85 -3.72 -10.51
N GLY A 34 12.99 -3.62 -9.80
CA GLY A 34 13.08 -3.31 -8.37
C GLY A 34 13.55 -4.49 -7.50
N GLY A 35 14.52 -4.22 -6.63
CA GLY A 35 15.16 -5.15 -5.70
C GLY A 35 14.55 -5.17 -4.29
N THR A 36 13.31 -4.70 -4.13
CA THR A 36 12.58 -4.77 -2.85
C THR A 36 12.30 -6.22 -2.45
N SER A 37 11.79 -6.42 -1.23
CA SER A 37 11.40 -7.76 -0.76
C SER A 37 10.36 -8.43 -1.69
N ALA A 38 9.41 -7.68 -2.27
CA ALA A 38 8.50 -8.23 -3.29
C ALA A 38 9.26 -8.73 -4.53
N GLY A 39 10.22 -7.95 -5.03
CA GLY A 39 10.95 -8.26 -6.25
C GLY A 39 11.80 -9.51 -6.14
N VAL A 40 12.54 -9.64 -5.03
CA VAL A 40 13.34 -10.85 -4.76
C VAL A 40 12.45 -12.09 -4.69
N ILE A 41 11.34 -12.00 -3.95
CA ILE A 41 10.43 -13.14 -3.78
C ILE A 41 9.71 -13.51 -5.08
N ALA A 42 9.33 -12.53 -5.91
CA ALA A 42 8.77 -12.79 -7.23
C ALA A 42 9.76 -13.56 -8.13
N ALA A 43 11.02 -13.13 -8.17
CA ALA A 43 12.06 -13.83 -8.94
C ALA A 43 12.30 -15.25 -8.40
N VAL A 44 12.37 -15.44 -7.08
CA VAL A 44 12.50 -16.78 -6.46
C VAL A 44 11.33 -17.68 -6.85
N GLN A 45 10.09 -17.20 -6.76
CA GLN A 45 8.92 -17.99 -7.10
C GLN A 45 8.92 -18.39 -8.59
N ALA A 46 9.27 -17.48 -9.50
CA ALA A 46 9.42 -17.80 -10.91
C ALA A 46 10.47 -18.90 -11.15
N LYS A 47 11.62 -18.84 -10.46
CA LYS A 47 12.64 -19.91 -10.49
C LYS A 47 12.13 -21.23 -9.93
N LYS A 48 11.39 -21.22 -8.81
CA LYS A 48 10.76 -22.42 -8.22
C LYS A 48 9.75 -23.06 -9.19
N MET A 49 9.11 -22.28 -10.03
CA MET A 49 8.19 -22.74 -11.08
C MET A 49 8.87 -23.04 -12.43
N GLY A 50 10.21 -23.04 -12.48
CA GLY A 50 10.97 -23.46 -13.67
C GLY A 50 11.09 -22.40 -14.76
N LYS A 51 10.78 -21.13 -14.48
CA LYS A 51 10.96 -20.01 -15.41
C LYS A 51 12.30 -19.32 -15.19
N THR A 52 12.78 -18.61 -16.20
CA THR A 52 13.92 -17.69 -16.06
C THR A 52 13.45 -16.35 -15.49
N ALA A 53 14.26 -15.75 -14.62
CA ALA A 53 13.94 -14.46 -14.02
C ALA A 53 15.21 -13.61 -13.89
N VAL A 54 15.07 -12.29 -14.00
CA VAL A 54 16.10 -11.30 -13.71
C VAL A 54 15.53 -10.23 -12.79
N ILE A 55 16.37 -9.72 -11.88
CA ILE A 55 16.07 -8.52 -11.11
C ILE A 55 16.94 -7.39 -11.67
N VAL A 56 16.33 -6.27 -12.02
CA VAL A 56 17.01 -5.07 -12.49
C VAL A 56 16.37 -3.86 -11.81
N GLY A 57 17.16 -2.91 -11.33
CA GLY A 57 16.57 -1.74 -10.66
C GLY A 57 17.59 -0.82 -10.02
N PRO A 58 17.13 0.30 -9.44
CA PRO A 58 18.00 1.28 -8.81
C PRO A 58 18.68 0.75 -7.54
N ASP A 59 18.16 -0.35 -6.97
CA ASP A 59 18.59 -0.90 -5.69
C ASP A 59 20.03 -1.45 -5.75
N ILE A 60 20.89 -0.93 -4.88
CA ILE A 60 22.23 -1.48 -4.64
C ILE A 60 22.18 -2.59 -3.60
N HIS A 61 21.26 -2.50 -2.63
CA HIS A 61 21.06 -3.49 -1.57
C HIS A 61 19.67 -4.12 -1.72
N LEU A 62 19.57 -5.44 -1.59
CA LEU A 62 18.29 -6.14 -1.78
C LEU A 62 17.47 -6.16 -0.51
N GLY A 63 16.14 -6.20 -0.66
CA GLY A 63 15.20 -6.42 0.44
C GLY A 63 14.41 -5.19 0.88
N GLY A 64 14.62 -4.04 0.23
CA GLY A 64 13.87 -2.83 0.53
C GLY A 64 14.00 -2.40 1.99
N LEU A 65 12.89 -2.06 2.66
CA LEU A 65 12.93 -1.60 4.04
C LEU A 65 13.35 -2.68 5.03
N SER A 66 13.19 -3.96 4.72
CA SER A 66 13.62 -5.05 5.61
C SER A 66 15.13 -5.02 5.84
N SER A 67 15.92 -4.76 4.79
CA SER A 67 17.36 -4.51 4.87
C SER A 67 17.70 -3.03 5.05
N GLY A 68 16.76 -2.14 4.75
CA GLY A 68 16.88 -0.68 4.85
C GLY A 68 16.61 -0.08 6.23
N GLY A 69 16.50 -0.91 7.27
CA GLY A 69 16.38 -0.45 8.67
C GLY A 69 15.09 -0.81 9.41
N LEU A 70 14.05 -1.31 8.71
CA LEU A 70 12.82 -1.79 9.31
C LEU A 70 12.99 -3.23 9.85
N GLY A 71 13.82 -3.36 10.87
CA GLY A 71 14.10 -4.62 11.54
C GLY A 71 12.97 -5.10 12.45
N TRP A 72 12.10 -4.20 12.92
CA TRP A 72 10.94 -4.51 13.75
C TRP A 72 9.71 -4.68 12.87
N THR A 73 9.43 -5.92 12.47
CA THR A 73 8.39 -6.21 11.48
C THR A 73 7.00 -5.83 11.97
N ASP A 74 6.34 -4.97 11.18
CA ASP A 74 4.94 -4.60 11.28
C ASP A 74 4.01 -5.73 10.79
N SER A 75 4.09 -6.87 11.50
CA SER A 75 3.53 -8.16 11.07
C SER A 75 2.03 -8.32 11.29
N GLY A 76 1.43 -7.50 12.15
CA GLY A 76 0.02 -7.65 12.55
C GLY A 76 -0.25 -9.06 13.13
N LYS A 77 -1.11 -9.82 12.46
CA LYS A 77 -1.37 -11.24 12.73
C LYS A 77 -0.40 -12.10 11.93
N LYS A 78 0.55 -12.73 12.62
CA LYS A 78 1.59 -13.59 12.02
C LYS A 78 1.01 -14.79 11.26
N GLU A 79 -0.20 -15.23 11.63
CA GLU A 79 -0.90 -16.31 10.95
C GLU A 79 -1.35 -15.94 9.53
N ALA A 80 -1.41 -14.64 9.21
CA ALA A 80 -1.66 -14.16 7.85
C ALA A 80 -0.43 -14.30 6.94
N ILE A 81 0.75 -14.57 7.51
CA ILE A 81 2.02 -14.60 6.79
C ILE A 81 2.38 -16.06 6.46
N GLY A 82 2.29 -16.39 5.17
CA GLY A 82 2.56 -17.73 4.61
C GLY A 82 3.64 -17.70 3.53
N GLY A 83 3.75 -18.81 2.80
CA GLY A 83 4.62 -18.96 1.64
C GLY A 83 6.08 -18.59 1.91
N ILE A 84 6.74 -18.03 0.89
CA ILE A 84 8.15 -17.64 0.96
C ILE A 84 8.35 -16.45 1.91
N SER A 85 7.32 -15.63 2.14
CA SER A 85 7.37 -14.58 3.17
C SER A 85 7.60 -15.19 4.57
N ARG A 86 6.91 -16.29 4.92
CA ARG A 86 7.19 -17.00 6.17
C ARG A 86 8.56 -17.68 6.17
N GLU A 87 8.96 -18.26 5.04
CA GLU A 87 10.30 -18.86 4.89
C GLU A 87 11.41 -17.83 5.18
N PHE A 88 11.27 -16.57 4.75
CA PHE A 88 12.20 -15.49 5.07
C PHE A 88 12.38 -15.34 6.59
N TYR A 89 11.29 -15.20 7.36
CA TYR A 89 11.38 -15.07 8.83
C TYR A 89 11.86 -16.35 9.53
N GLN A 90 11.68 -17.52 8.91
CA GLN A 90 12.27 -18.78 9.38
C GLN A 90 13.78 -18.82 9.12
N ARG A 91 14.27 -18.25 8.01
CA ARG A 91 15.72 -18.07 7.76
C ARG A 91 16.34 -17.07 8.75
N ILE A 92 15.64 -15.98 9.06
CA ILE A 92 16.03 -15.06 10.15
C ILE A 92 16.13 -15.81 11.48
N LYS A 93 15.11 -16.61 11.84
CA LYS A 93 15.13 -17.43 13.06
C LYS A 93 16.33 -18.37 13.08
N LYS A 94 16.61 -19.04 11.96
CA LYS A 94 17.76 -19.94 11.82
C LYS A 94 19.10 -19.22 12.03
N HIS A 95 19.24 -17.98 11.56
CA HIS A 95 20.42 -17.16 11.84
C HIS A 95 20.60 -16.98 13.36
N TYR A 96 19.54 -16.56 14.07
CA TYR A 96 19.60 -16.31 15.51
C TYR A 96 19.53 -17.57 16.38
N ASP A 97 19.26 -18.75 15.82
CA ASP A 97 19.47 -20.02 16.51
C ASP A 97 20.95 -20.39 16.65
N ASN A 98 21.81 -19.77 15.84
CA ASN A 98 23.26 -19.86 15.99
C ASN A 98 23.72 -18.93 17.12
N SER A 99 24.44 -19.46 18.11
CA SER A 99 25.02 -18.67 19.20
C SER A 99 25.98 -17.59 18.72
N ASP A 100 26.64 -17.78 17.57
CA ASP A 100 27.63 -16.83 17.04
C ASP A 100 26.99 -15.56 16.45
N ALA A 101 25.68 -15.58 16.18
CA ALA A 101 24.92 -14.40 15.78
C ALA A 101 24.79 -13.36 16.91
N TRP A 102 25.03 -13.77 18.16
CA TRP A 102 24.78 -13.00 19.37
C TRP A 102 26.07 -12.39 19.93
N ARG A 103 26.49 -11.27 19.32
CA ARG A 103 27.80 -10.64 19.58
C ARG A 103 27.79 -9.75 20.83
N GLN A 104 26.81 -8.87 20.99
CA GLN A 104 26.75 -7.88 22.08
C GLN A 104 25.77 -8.23 23.20
N GLN A 105 24.97 -9.29 23.03
CA GLN A 105 24.07 -9.84 24.06
C GLN A 105 23.87 -11.33 23.83
N LYS A 106 23.51 -12.09 24.86
CA LYS A 106 23.12 -13.51 24.73
C LYS A 106 21.65 -13.63 24.28
N PRO A 107 21.25 -14.73 23.60
CA PRO A 107 19.87 -14.92 23.15
C PRO A 107 18.84 -14.79 24.29
N GLU A 108 19.15 -15.32 25.48
CA GLU A 108 18.24 -15.30 26.63
C GLU A 108 18.02 -13.89 27.22
N GLN A 109 18.88 -12.95 26.87
CA GLN A 109 18.76 -11.54 27.29
C GLN A 109 17.85 -10.75 26.36
N TYR A 110 17.50 -11.30 25.20
CA TYR A 110 16.64 -10.64 24.24
C TYR A 110 15.20 -11.13 24.34
N SER A 111 14.30 -10.26 24.82
CA SER A 111 12.91 -10.60 25.14
C SER A 111 12.07 -11.13 23.96
N ARG A 112 12.49 -10.86 22.72
CA ARG A 112 11.78 -11.28 21.50
C ARG A 112 12.39 -12.49 20.80
N TYR A 113 13.49 -13.04 21.31
CA TYR A 113 13.95 -14.35 20.90
C TYR A 113 13.21 -15.42 21.68
N ARG A 114 12.60 -16.36 20.95
CA ARG A 114 11.86 -17.48 21.53
C ARG A 114 12.36 -18.76 20.89
N LYS A 115 13.01 -19.61 21.70
CA LYS A 115 13.62 -20.86 21.24
C LYS A 115 12.65 -21.76 20.48
N ASN A 116 11.40 -21.82 20.93
CA ASN A 116 10.38 -22.74 20.40
C ASN A 116 9.51 -22.14 19.29
N ASP A 117 9.69 -20.85 18.96
CA ASP A 117 9.00 -20.25 17.82
C ASP A 117 9.67 -20.74 16.51
N ASP A 118 8.89 -20.89 15.44
CA ASP A 118 9.40 -21.32 14.13
C ASP A 118 10.04 -20.18 13.34
N ALA A 119 9.65 -18.93 13.63
CA ALA A 119 10.06 -17.73 12.90
C ALA A 119 10.39 -16.56 13.85
N MET A 120 11.27 -15.67 13.41
CA MET A 120 11.70 -14.48 14.15
C MET A 120 11.37 -13.22 13.36
N TRP A 121 10.78 -12.25 14.06
CA TRP A 121 10.09 -11.09 13.47
C TRP A 121 10.75 -9.76 13.84
N VAL A 122 11.89 -9.84 14.54
CA VAL A 122 12.71 -8.67 14.82
C VAL A 122 14.16 -9.06 14.57
N PHE A 123 14.87 -8.28 13.77
CA PHE A 123 16.19 -8.63 13.26
C PHE A 123 17.04 -7.40 12.96
N GLU A 124 18.32 -7.64 12.76
CA GLU A 124 19.27 -6.66 12.28
C GLU A 124 19.17 -6.50 10.74
N PRO A 125 19.28 -5.27 10.20
CA PRO A 125 19.14 -5.01 8.77
C PRO A 125 20.09 -5.83 7.88
N HIS A 126 21.38 -5.94 8.22
CA HIS A 126 22.32 -6.75 7.44
C HIS A 126 21.97 -8.25 7.40
N VAL A 127 21.28 -8.76 8.43
CA VAL A 127 20.81 -10.16 8.46
C VAL A 127 19.67 -10.37 7.47
N ALA A 128 18.75 -9.42 7.37
CA ALA A 128 17.69 -9.44 6.36
C ALA A 128 18.27 -9.39 4.95
N GLU A 129 19.22 -8.48 4.70
CA GLU A 129 19.91 -8.38 3.42
C GLU A 129 20.57 -9.71 3.04
N GLN A 130 21.32 -10.32 3.97
CA GLN A 130 21.98 -11.60 3.71
C GLN A 130 20.98 -12.70 3.33
N VAL A 131 19.79 -12.75 3.91
CA VAL A 131 18.76 -13.73 3.52
C VAL A 131 18.29 -13.52 2.08
N PHE A 132 18.15 -12.27 1.61
CA PHE A 132 17.81 -12.00 0.22
C PHE A 132 18.95 -12.34 -0.74
N GLU A 133 20.20 -12.02 -0.37
CA GLU A 133 21.38 -12.44 -1.14
C GLU A 133 21.49 -13.97 -1.23
N ASP A 134 21.21 -14.68 -0.13
CA ASP A 134 21.20 -16.14 -0.11
C ASP A 134 20.13 -16.71 -1.06
N TYR A 135 18.92 -16.12 -1.09
CA TYR A 135 17.88 -16.50 -2.05
C TYR A 135 18.37 -16.32 -3.50
N VAL A 136 18.95 -15.17 -3.82
CA VAL A 136 19.47 -14.88 -5.16
C VAL A 136 20.56 -15.88 -5.57
N ALA A 137 21.49 -16.17 -4.66
CA ALA A 137 22.57 -17.12 -4.90
C ALA A 137 22.04 -18.56 -5.07
N GLU A 138 21.16 -19.01 -4.17
CA GLU A 138 20.55 -20.35 -4.17
C GLU A 138 19.81 -20.63 -5.48
N TYR A 139 19.00 -19.67 -5.93
CA TYR A 139 18.20 -19.79 -7.15
C TYR A 139 18.92 -19.29 -8.41
N LYS A 140 20.17 -18.83 -8.30
CA LYS A 140 21.01 -18.32 -9.40
C LYS A 140 20.28 -17.24 -10.22
N ILE A 141 19.72 -16.27 -9.52
CA ILE A 141 18.98 -15.16 -10.12
C ILE A 141 19.99 -14.08 -10.52
N PRO A 142 20.07 -13.66 -11.80
CA PRO A 142 20.85 -12.49 -12.18
C PRO A 142 20.27 -11.22 -11.57
N VAL A 143 21.12 -10.38 -10.97
CA VAL A 143 20.74 -9.11 -10.37
C VAL A 143 21.60 -8.00 -10.96
N LEU A 144 20.95 -6.98 -11.50
CA LEU A 144 21.59 -5.80 -12.04
C LEU A 144 21.21 -4.61 -11.17
N ARG A 145 22.18 -4.19 -10.37
CA ARG A 145 22.09 -3.13 -9.37
C ARG A 145 22.43 -1.79 -9.98
N ASP A 146 21.92 -0.71 -9.38
CA ASP A 146 22.15 0.68 -9.81
C ASP A 146 21.72 0.94 -11.27
N GLU A 147 20.66 0.27 -11.71
CA GLU A 147 20.09 0.39 -13.07
C GLU A 147 18.74 1.09 -13.03
N TYR A 148 18.71 2.35 -13.48
CA TYR A 148 17.51 3.18 -13.49
C TYR A 148 16.78 3.05 -14.83
N LEU A 149 15.45 2.88 -14.81
CA LEU A 149 14.63 2.87 -16.02
C LEU A 149 14.75 4.20 -16.79
N ASP A 150 14.91 4.15 -18.12
CA ASP A 150 14.64 5.35 -18.93
C ASP A 150 13.13 5.62 -18.94
N ARG A 151 12.67 6.48 -18.03
CA ARG A 151 11.24 6.81 -17.90
C ARG A 151 10.68 7.63 -19.08
N LYS A 152 11.52 8.07 -20.03
CA LYS A 152 11.06 8.84 -21.20
C LYS A 152 10.80 7.93 -22.39
N ASN A 153 11.70 6.97 -22.65
CA ASN A 153 11.62 6.14 -23.86
C ASN A 153 11.93 4.65 -23.60
N GLY A 154 12.12 4.26 -22.35
CA GLY A 154 12.65 2.95 -21.99
C GLY A 154 11.64 1.82 -22.05
N VAL A 155 10.34 2.08 -22.01
CA VAL A 155 9.32 1.04 -22.13
C VAL A 155 8.85 0.94 -23.58
N LYS A 156 9.15 -0.18 -24.22
CA LYS A 156 8.70 -0.47 -25.59
C LYS A 156 7.43 -1.31 -25.56
N MET A 157 6.31 -0.70 -25.95
CA MET A 157 5.00 -1.34 -26.08
C MET A 157 4.76 -1.90 -27.50
N ASP A 158 3.97 -2.95 -27.60
CA ASP A 158 3.36 -3.49 -28.82
C ASP A 158 1.86 -3.68 -28.55
N GLY A 159 1.05 -2.69 -28.89
CA GLY A 159 -0.31 -2.58 -28.34
C GLY A 159 -0.28 -2.35 -26.84
N ASP A 160 -0.95 -3.22 -26.09
CA ASP A 160 -0.95 -3.29 -24.62
C ASP A 160 0.10 -4.26 -24.06
N HIS A 161 1.01 -4.78 -24.89
CA HIS A 161 2.05 -5.72 -24.45
C HIS A 161 3.40 -5.03 -24.28
N ILE A 162 4.03 -5.15 -23.11
CA ILE A 162 5.41 -4.68 -22.89
C ILE A 162 6.37 -5.66 -23.58
N LYS A 163 7.17 -5.20 -24.55
CA LYS A 163 8.18 -6.03 -25.22
C LYS A 163 9.51 -6.02 -24.48
N SER A 164 9.91 -4.85 -24.01
CA SER A 164 11.19 -4.66 -23.33
C SER A 164 11.22 -3.39 -22.51
N ILE A 165 12.09 -3.38 -21.50
CA ILE A 165 12.46 -2.20 -20.72
C ILE A 165 13.95 -1.87 -20.92
N THR A 166 14.27 -0.59 -21.07
CA THR A 166 15.63 -0.08 -21.27
C THR A 166 16.01 0.85 -20.12
N MET A 167 17.19 0.61 -19.56
CA MET A 167 17.77 1.40 -18.49
C MET A 167 18.52 2.62 -19.04
N LEU A 168 18.78 3.63 -18.20
CA LEU A 168 19.60 4.80 -18.54
C LEU A 168 21.03 4.42 -18.95
N SER A 169 21.53 3.25 -18.52
CA SER A 169 22.81 2.69 -18.97
C SER A 169 22.80 2.22 -20.44
N GLY A 170 21.61 2.11 -21.07
CA GLY A 170 21.41 1.56 -22.40
C GLY A 170 21.14 0.05 -22.42
N LYS A 171 21.28 -0.65 -21.28
CA LYS A 171 20.94 -2.08 -21.19
C LYS A 171 19.44 -2.29 -21.38
N THR A 172 19.08 -3.28 -22.18
CA THR A 172 17.68 -3.57 -22.53
C THR A 172 17.33 -5.02 -22.18
N PHE A 173 16.17 -5.21 -21.55
CA PHE A 173 15.65 -6.49 -21.08
C PHE A 173 14.32 -6.76 -21.76
N ALA A 174 14.25 -7.84 -22.54
CA ALA A 174 13.01 -8.35 -23.10
C ALA A 174 12.43 -9.43 -22.18
N GLY A 175 11.11 -9.42 -22.02
CA GLY A 175 10.40 -10.26 -21.07
C GLY A 175 9.09 -10.78 -21.67
N LYS A 176 8.67 -11.98 -21.28
CA LYS A 176 7.27 -12.40 -21.53
C LYS A 176 6.33 -11.73 -20.56
N MET A 177 6.77 -11.58 -19.31
CA MET A 177 6.07 -10.92 -18.21
C MET A 177 6.99 -9.95 -17.49
N PHE A 178 6.40 -8.92 -16.90
CA PHE A 178 7.06 -7.88 -16.13
C PHE A 178 6.44 -7.74 -14.75
N VAL A 179 7.26 -7.40 -13.76
CA VAL A 179 6.79 -7.03 -12.41
C VAL A 179 7.41 -5.70 -12.04
N ASP A 180 6.57 -4.71 -11.69
CA ASP A 180 7.03 -3.48 -11.04
C ASP A 180 6.98 -3.68 -9.52
N ALA A 181 8.15 -3.97 -8.95
CA ALA A 181 8.35 -4.18 -7.52
C ALA A 181 9.03 -2.97 -6.85
N THR A 182 9.05 -1.79 -7.47
CA THR A 182 9.58 -0.57 -6.85
C THR A 182 8.57 0.08 -5.91
N TYR A 183 9.04 0.87 -4.93
CA TYR A 183 8.17 1.69 -4.10
C TYR A 183 7.56 2.88 -4.87
N GLU A 184 8.18 3.26 -5.99
CA GLU A 184 7.85 4.44 -6.79
C GLU A 184 6.86 4.17 -7.93
N GLY A 185 6.81 2.94 -8.44
CA GLY A 185 5.96 2.57 -9.57
C GLY A 185 6.40 3.26 -10.87
N ASP A 186 7.71 3.31 -11.14
CA ASP A 186 8.20 3.97 -12.35
C ASP A 186 7.93 3.15 -13.63
N LEU A 187 7.93 1.81 -13.55
CA LEU A 187 7.64 0.95 -14.70
C LEU A 187 6.15 1.01 -15.06
N LEU A 188 5.25 0.89 -14.07
CA LEU A 188 3.81 1.02 -14.34
C LEU A 188 3.48 2.37 -14.97
N ALA A 189 4.08 3.46 -14.46
CA ALA A 189 3.82 4.81 -14.96
C ALA A 189 4.35 4.97 -16.39
N THR A 190 5.56 4.46 -16.67
CA THR A 190 6.18 4.56 -18.00
C THR A 190 5.47 3.66 -19.03
N ALA A 191 4.87 2.55 -18.59
CA ALA A 191 4.03 1.68 -19.42
C ALA A 191 2.64 2.27 -19.73
N GLY A 192 2.28 3.43 -19.15
CA GLY A 192 0.99 4.09 -19.37
C GLY A 192 -0.17 3.49 -18.56
N VAL A 193 0.12 2.71 -17.51
CA VAL A 193 -0.90 2.20 -16.59
C VAL A 193 -1.47 3.32 -15.75
N SER A 194 -2.80 3.33 -15.55
CA SER A 194 -3.47 4.33 -14.72
C SER A 194 -2.96 4.28 -13.28
N PHE A 195 -2.66 5.45 -12.70
CA PHE A 195 -2.27 5.57 -11.29
C PHE A 195 -2.80 6.87 -10.67
N THR A 196 -2.70 6.95 -9.35
CA THR A 196 -3.00 8.14 -8.54
C THR A 196 -1.85 8.44 -7.58
N VAL A 197 -1.76 9.69 -7.13
CA VAL A 197 -0.82 10.20 -6.11
C VAL A 197 -1.59 11.10 -5.15
N GLY A 198 -1.21 11.08 -3.88
CA GLY A 198 -1.83 11.90 -2.83
C GLY A 198 -2.95 11.15 -2.10
N ARG A 199 -3.95 11.87 -1.60
CA ARG A 199 -5.07 11.29 -0.83
C ARG A 199 -6.38 11.49 -1.56
N GLU A 200 -7.14 10.42 -1.70
CA GLU A 200 -8.50 10.50 -2.23
C GLU A 200 -9.47 11.06 -1.19
N SER A 201 -10.55 11.69 -1.64
CA SER A 201 -11.62 12.12 -0.74
C SER A 201 -12.38 10.91 -0.16
N ASN A 202 -12.95 11.05 1.03
CA ASN A 202 -13.84 10.06 1.63
C ASN A 202 -14.98 9.63 0.68
N SER A 203 -15.52 10.57 -0.10
CA SER A 203 -16.59 10.30 -1.05
C SER A 203 -16.18 9.43 -2.24
N GLN A 204 -14.89 9.33 -2.56
CA GLN A 204 -14.42 8.59 -3.74
C GLN A 204 -14.65 7.09 -3.62
N TYR A 205 -14.37 6.51 -2.45
CA TYR A 205 -14.54 5.08 -2.18
C TYR A 205 -15.47 4.77 -1.00
N GLY A 206 -16.20 5.77 -0.49
CA GLY A 206 -17.11 5.60 0.64
C GLY A 206 -16.37 5.29 1.95
N GLU A 207 -15.26 5.99 2.17
CA GLU A 207 -14.36 5.83 3.32
C GLU A 207 -14.62 6.90 4.37
N THR A 208 -14.06 6.70 5.56
CA THR A 208 -14.15 7.64 6.68
C THR A 208 -12.79 8.13 7.15
N LEU A 209 -11.75 7.33 6.91
CA LEU A 209 -10.38 7.55 7.36
C LEU A 209 -9.45 8.07 6.26
N ASN A 210 -9.93 8.21 5.03
CA ASN A 210 -9.13 8.72 3.92
C ASN A 210 -9.18 10.26 3.86
N GLY A 211 -8.35 10.86 3.00
CA GLY A 211 -8.27 12.31 2.84
C GLY A 211 -7.59 13.03 4.00
N VAL A 212 -7.90 14.32 4.13
CA VAL A 212 -7.42 15.19 5.23
C VAL A 212 -8.06 14.77 6.54
N GLN A 213 -7.26 14.66 7.59
CA GLN A 213 -7.64 14.13 8.90
C GLN A 213 -7.04 14.99 10.02
N ALA A 214 -7.64 16.16 10.27
CA ALA A 214 -7.31 17.02 11.40
C ALA A 214 -8.05 16.57 12.68
N THR A 215 -9.31 16.18 12.56
CA THR A 215 -10.14 15.78 13.71
C THR A 215 -9.69 14.46 14.35
N ASN A 216 -9.27 13.50 13.53
CA ASN A 216 -8.87 12.16 13.99
C ASN A 216 -7.37 12.04 14.33
N ALA A 217 -6.58 13.11 14.16
CA ALA A 217 -5.15 13.18 14.43
C ALA A 217 -4.86 13.25 15.95
N HIS A 218 -4.81 12.09 16.59
CA HIS A 218 -4.60 11.97 18.05
C HIS A 218 -3.19 11.47 18.42
N SER A 219 -2.59 10.66 17.57
CA SER A 219 -1.23 10.15 17.75
C SER A 219 -0.21 11.20 17.30
N HIS A 220 1.03 11.08 17.77
CA HIS A 220 2.17 11.95 17.41
C HIS A 220 1.83 13.46 17.37
N GLN A 221 1.06 13.91 18.36
CA GLN A 221 0.41 15.22 18.38
C GLN A 221 0.95 16.14 19.48
N PHE A 222 0.88 17.45 19.25
CA PHE A 222 1.16 18.46 20.28
C PHE A 222 0.09 18.40 21.37
N THR A 223 0.49 17.99 22.58
CA THR A 223 -0.38 17.93 23.76
C THR A 223 -0.30 19.18 24.63
N MET A 224 0.64 20.08 24.33
CA MET A 224 0.86 21.36 25.01
C MET A 224 0.70 22.51 24.01
N PRO A 225 0.33 23.73 24.45
CA PRO A 225 0.24 24.91 23.59
C PRO A 225 1.64 25.39 23.18
N ILE A 226 2.11 24.94 22.02
CA ILE A 226 3.43 25.30 21.49
C ILE A 226 3.28 26.37 20.42
N SER A 227 3.96 27.52 20.61
CA SER A 227 3.97 28.61 19.63
C SER A 227 4.74 28.20 18.36
N PRO A 228 4.12 28.32 17.16
CA PRO A 228 4.75 28.02 15.87
C PRO A 228 5.57 29.19 15.30
N TYR A 229 5.56 30.36 15.93
CA TYR A 229 6.14 31.60 15.37
C TYR A 229 7.60 31.82 15.78
N VAL A 230 8.37 32.56 14.98
CA VAL A 230 9.78 32.89 15.26
C VAL A 230 9.90 33.56 16.64
N VAL A 231 9.12 34.62 16.88
CA VAL A 231 8.92 35.21 18.21
C VAL A 231 7.70 34.53 18.84
N PRO A 232 7.81 33.92 20.04
CA PRO A 232 6.70 33.20 20.66
C PRO A 232 5.43 34.04 20.75
N ASN A 233 4.31 33.49 20.26
CA ASN A 233 2.97 34.08 20.24
C ASN A 233 2.82 35.37 19.43
N ASP A 234 3.77 35.71 18.55
CA ASP A 234 3.67 36.85 17.63
C ASP A 234 3.57 36.40 16.16
N PRO A 235 2.36 36.36 15.59
CA PRO A 235 2.14 35.97 14.19
C PRO A 235 2.88 36.84 13.16
N SER A 236 3.22 38.08 13.50
CA SER A 236 3.91 39.00 12.59
C SER A 236 5.38 38.65 12.39
N SER A 237 5.95 37.82 13.28
CA SER A 237 7.35 37.38 13.22
C SER A 237 7.63 36.28 12.19
N GLY A 238 6.59 35.73 11.55
CA GLY A 238 6.70 34.59 10.64
C GLY A 238 6.71 33.24 11.38
N LEU A 239 6.60 32.16 10.60
CA LEU A 239 6.58 30.80 11.12
C LEU A 239 8.00 30.24 11.31
N LEU A 240 8.15 29.35 12.29
CA LEU A 240 9.32 28.47 12.37
C LEU A 240 9.36 27.52 11.17
N PRO A 241 10.54 26.96 10.84
CA PRO A 241 10.66 25.98 9.77
C PRO A 241 9.69 24.80 9.90
N ARG A 242 9.30 24.21 8.76
CA ARG A 242 8.50 22.97 8.68
C ARG A 242 7.09 23.11 9.28
N ILE A 243 6.50 24.29 9.12
CA ILE A 243 5.11 24.60 9.45
C ILE A 243 4.45 25.22 8.22
N GLU A 244 3.37 24.60 7.75
CA GLU A 244 2.56 25.09 6.65
C GLU A 244 1.76 26.34 7.08
N PRO A 245 1.69 27.37 6.22
CA PRO A 245 0.86 28.52 6.48
C PRO A 245 -0.63 28.19 6.30
N GLY A 246 -1.44 28.57 7.29
CA GLY A 246 -2.90 28.43 7.25
C GLY A 246 -3.41 27.08 7.76
N PRO A 247 -4.75 26.93 7.85
CA PRO A 247 -5.37 25.69 8.33
C PRO A 247 -5.33 24.59 7.26
N PRO A 248 -5.46 23.31 7.66
CA PRO A 248 -5.65 22.21 6.72
C PRO A 248 -6.96 22.38 5.95
N ALA A 249 -7.08 21.69 4.82
CA ALA A 249 -8.36 21.57 4.14
C ALA A 249 -9.40 20.84 5.01
N ALA A 250 -10.67 20.84 4.58
CA ALA A 250 -11.74 20.21 5.36
C ALA A 250 -11.50 18.70 5.55
N ASP A 251 -11.84 18.16 6.73
CA ASP A 251 -11.73 16.72 7.01
C ASP A 251 -12.44 15.88 5.92
N GLY A 252 -11.79 14.80 5.49
CA GLY A 252 -12.26 13.89 4.45
C GLY A 252 -12.13 14.42 3.01
N SER A 253 -11.63 15.64 2.80
CA SER A 253 -11.29 16.12 1.44
C SER A 253 -10.00 15.49 0.94
N GLY A 254 -9.91 15.26 -0.37
CA GLY A 254 -8.68 14.75 -1.00
C GLY A 254 -7.69 15.87 -1.28
N ASP A 255 -6.41 15.52 -1.41
CA ASP A 255 -5.33 16.43 -1.81
C ASP A 255 -4.13 15.70 -2.45
N HIS A 256 -3.10 16.44 -2.83
CA HIS A 256 -1.91 15.90 -3.49
C HIS A 256 -0.85 15.36 -2.50
N ARG A 257 -1.07 15.50 -1.19
CA ARG A 257 -0.05 15.22 -0.17
C ARG A 257 0.03 13.73 0.09
N VAL A 258 1.22 13.23 0.36
CA VAL A 258 1.46 11.86 0.83
C VAL A 258 1.98 11.87 2.26
N GLN A 259 1.86 10.74 2.96
CA GLN A 259 2.34 10.63 4.34
C GLN A 259 3.87 10.82 4.43
N ALA A 260 4.34 11.38 5.53
CA ALA A 260 5.76 11.75 5.69
C ALA A 260 6.72 10.55 5.61
N TYR A 261 7.92 10.81 5.12
CA TYR A 261 9.00 9.83 5.07
C TYR A 261 10.01 10.06 6.20
N CYS A 262 10.76 9.01 6.52
CA CYS A 262 11.88 9.04 7.45
C CYS A 262 12.86 7.89 7.15
N PHE A 263 14.06 7.93 7.71
CA PHE A 263 14.93 6.77 7.77
C PHE A 263 14.62 5.92 9.02
N ARG A 264 14.70 4.60 8.89
CA ARG A 264 14.63 3.66 10.02
C ARG A 264 16.03 3.41 10.54
N THR A 265 16.49 4.25 11.45
CA THR A 265 17.88 4.24 11.92
C THR A 265 18.15 3.11 12.89
N CYS A 266 19.19 2.33 12.62
CA CYS A 266 19.70 1.31 13.53
C CYS A 266 20.74 1.91 14.49
N MET A 267 20.35 2.10 15.76
CA MET A 267 21.22 2.69 16.78
C MET A 267 21.64 1.67 17.82
N THR A 268 22.76 1.92 18.49
CA THR A 268 23.25 1.11 19.61
C THR A 268 23.81 1.95 20.75
N ASN A 269 23.87 1.35 21.93
CA ASN A 269 24.57 1.86 23.10
C ASN A 269 25.71 0.93 23.57
N ALA A 270 26.07 -0.08 22.74
CA ALA A 270 27.22 -0.94 22.99
C ALA A 270 28.51 -0.18 22.63
N PRO A 271 29.39 0.16 23.59
CA PRO A 271 30.55 1.02 23.34
C PRO A 271 31.49 0.51 22.24
N GLU A 272 31.60 -0.80 22.09
CA GLU A 272 32.42 -1.47 21.08
C GLU A 272 31.83 -1.42 19.66
N ASN A 273 30.56 -1.07 19.51
CA ASN A 273 29.83 -1.06 18.23
C ASN A 273 29.20 0.31 17.93
N LEU A 274 29.60 1.36 18.65
CA LEU A 274 28.98 2.68 18.58
C LEU A 274 29.79 3.62 17.71
N THR A 275 29.16 4.13 16.66
CA THR A 275 29.62 5.29 15.88
C THR A 275 28.83 6.53 16.34
N PRO A 276 29.47 7.64 16.75
CA PRO A 276 28.75 8.85 17.16
C PRO A 276 27.81 9.36 16.07
N PHE A 277 26.71 10.01 16.47
CA PHE A 277 25.81 10.61 15.49
C PHE A 277 26.56 11.64 14.61
N PRO A 278 26.40 11.58 13.28
CA PRO A 278 27.01 12.56 12.40
C PRO A 278 26.41 13.93 12.64
N LYS A 279 27.23 14.98 12.48
CA LYS A 279 26.76 16.35 12.40
C LYS A 279 26.68 16.73 10.91
N PRO A 280 25.50 17.07 10.37
CA PRO A 280 25.39 17.52 8.98
C PRO A 280 26.22 18.77 8.71
N ASP A 281 26.78 18.88 7.51
CA ASP A 281 27.57 20.04 7.09
C ASP A 281 26.73 21.34 7.06
N ASN A 282 25.46 21.22 6.68
CA ASN A 282 24.47 22.29 6.65
C ASN A 282 23.67 22.43 7.96
N TYR A 283 24.16 21.87 9.07
CA TYR A 283 23.45 21.86 10.34
C TYR A 283 23.02 23.27 10.79
N ASP A 284 21.71 23.46 10.89
CA ASP A 284 21.08 24.67 11.41
C ASP A 284 20.19 24.32 12.62
N PRO A 285 20.56 24.72 13.84
CA PRO A 285 19.77 24.41 15.03
C PRO A 285 18.39 25.13 15.05
N GLN A 286 18.16 26.13 14.19
CA GLN A 286 16.86 26.80 14.05
C GLN A 286 15.80 25.86 13.45
N GLN A 287 16.20 24.82 12.71
CA GLN A 287 15.30 23.78 12.19
C GLN A 287 14.59 22.97 13.29
N TYR A 288 15.17 22.95 14.51
CA TYR A 288 14.69 22.15 15.64
C TYR A 288 14.13 23.01 16.79
N GLU A 289 14.00 24.32 16.59
CA GLU A 289 13.48 25.24 17.60
C GLU A 289 12.09 24.84 18.11
N LEU A 290 11.23 24.32 17.22
CA LEU A 290 9.90 23.84 17.62
C LEU A 290 9.98 22.66 18.59
N LEU A 291 10.93 21.75 18.38
CA LEU A 291 11.21 20.65 19.32
C LEU A 291 11.78 21.19 20.64
N GLY A 292 12.68 22.17 20.59
CA GLY A 292 13.18 22.85 21.79
C GLY A 292 12.03 23.34 22.68
N ARG A 293 11.05 24.02 22.08
CA ARG A 293 9.84 24.48 22.80
C ARG A 293 8.98 23.35 23.35
N VAL A 294 8.85 22.25 22.61
CA VAL A 294 8.16 21.04 23.10
C VAL A 294 8.84 20.48 24.35
N LEU A 295 10.18 20.44 24.36
CA LEU A 295 10.97 19.97 25.49
C LEU A 295 10.89 20.95 26.67
N ASP A 296 10.94 22.26 26.43
CA ASP A 296 10.79 23.29 27.46
C ASP A 296 9.40 23.24 28.12
N ALA A 297 8.36 22.91 27.36
CA ALA A 297 7.00 22.69 27.88
C ALA A 297 6.86 21.40 28.71
N GLY A 298 7.93 20.62 28.87
CA GLY A 298 7.99 19.46 29.76
C GLY A 298 7.80 18.10 29.09
N TRP A 299 7.70 18.04 27.75
CA TRP A 299 7.63 16.75 27.07
C TRP A 299 8.98 16.01 27.16
N ARG A 300 8.95 14.73 27.51
CA ARG A 300 10.17 13.87 27.66
C ARG A 300 10.04 12.53 26.93
N GLY A 301 9.12 12.45 25.97
CA GLY A 301 8.78 11.21 25.28
C GLY A 301 9.74 10.76 24.18
N VAL A 302 10.85 11.47 23.94
CA VAL A 302 11.83 11.19 22.85
C VAL A 302 12.17 9.70 22.73
N TRP A 303 12.34 9.02 23.86
CA TRP A 303 12.83 7.64 23.96
C TRP A 303 11.75 6.55 23.91
N ASN A 304 10.48 6.91 23.73
CA ASN A 304 9.39 5.92 23.82
C ASN A 304 9.28 5.00 22.60
N LYS A 305 10.06 5.23 21.53
CA LYS A 305 10.02 4.45 20.27
C LYS A 305 11.41 4.04 19.77
N PHE A 306 12.25 3.61 20.71
CA PHE A 306 13.53 2.97 20.46
C PHE A 306 13.32 1.47 20.64
N ASP A 307 12.76 0.83 19.63
CA ASP A 307 12.31 -0.56 19.71
C ASP A 307 13.52 -1.50 19.70
N PRO A 308 13.75 -2.30 20.77
CA PRO A 308 14.97 -3.11 20.86
C PRO A 308 15.05 -4.16 19.75
N ALA A 309 16.19 -4.19 19.05
CA ALA A 309 16.57 -5.24 18.11
C ALA A 309 17.64 -6.15 18.75
N PRO A 310 17.98 -7.29 18.11
CA PRO A 310 19.09 -8.13 18.57
C PRO A 310 20.39 -7.33 18.76
N ASN A 311 21.33 -7.87 19.55
CA ASN A 311 22.67 -7.31 19.72
C ASN A 311 22.73 -5.86 20.26
N LYS A 312 21.86 -5.51 21.22
CA LYS A 312 21.75 -4.16 21.80
C LYS A 312 21.60 -3.06 20.76
N LYS A 313 20.94 -3.38 19.65
CA LYS A 313 20.54 -2.42 18.63
C LYS A 313 19.10 -2.01 18.82
N THR A 314 18.66 -1.08 18.00
CA THR A 314 17.29 -0.59 17.95
C THR A 314 16.84 -0.50 16.52
N ASP A 315 15.55 -0.71 16.30
CA ASP A 315 14.84 -0.12 15.17
C ASP A 315 14.15 1.14 15.70
N THR A 316 14.48 2.31 15.15
CA THR A 316 13.93 3.59 15.62
C THR A 316 13.08 4.25 14.54
N ASN A 317 11.88 4.67 14.93
CA ASN A 317 10.88 5.30 14.08
C ASN A 317 10.46 6.68 14.61
N ASN A 318 9.50 7.33 13.94
CA ASN A 318 8.84 8.53 14.43
C ASN A 318 8.18 8.31 15.81
N HIS A 319 8.32 9.30 16.70
CA HIS A 319 7.52 9.39 17.92
C HIS A 319 7.42 10.82 18.45
N GLY A 320 6.27 11.15 19.04
CA GLY A 320 5.97 12.49 19.54
C GLY A 320 5.56 13.53 18.48
N PRO A 321 5.29 14.77 18.92
CA PRO A 321 4.81 15.87 18.07
C PRO A 321 5.82 16.39 17.04
N PHE A 322 7.11 16.20 17.31
CA PHE A 322 8.21 16.53 16.42
C PHE A 322 9.17 15.35 16.44
N SER A 323 9.36 14.71 15.29
CA SER A 323 9.90 13.36 15.20
C SER A 323 10.76 13.18 13.93
N PHE A 324 11.17 11.95 13.63
CA PHE A 324 11.93 11.62 12.41
C PHE A 324 11.13 11.78 11.12
N ASP A 325 9.80 11.86 11.20
CA ASP A 325 8.99 12.20 10.03
C ASP A 325 9.32 13.63 9.58
N ASN A 326 9.89 13.77 8.38
CA ASN A 326 10.17 15.08 7.80
C ASN A 326 8.92 15.62 7.06
N ILE A 327 7.91 15.98 7.86
CA ILE A 327 6.57 16.32 7.39
C ILE A 327 6.62 17.45 6.35
N GLY A 328 6.11 17.16 5.15
CA GLY A 328 5.94 18.13 4.06
C GLY A 328 7.07 18.18 3.03
N PHE A 329 8.18 17.46 3.25
CA PHE A 329 9.38 17.53 2.40
C PHE A 329 9.44 16.42 1.35
N ASN A 330 8.34 15.70 1.14
CA ASN A 330 8.27 14.54 0.26
C ASN A 330 7.10 14.57 -0.75
N TYR A 331 6.31 15.64 -0.80
CA TYR A 331 5.08 15.68 -1.62
C TYR A 331 5.32 15.46 -3.12
N ASP A 332 6.42 15.96 -3.67
CA ASP A 332 6.77 15.83 -5.09
C ASP A 332 7.56 14.54 -5.40
N TYR A 333 8.06 13.81 -4.39
CA TYR A 333 8.85 12.58 -4.56
C TYR A 333 8.21 11.56 -5.52
N PRO A 334 6.88 11.28 -5.46
CA PRO A 334 6.27 10.26 -6.30
C PRO A 334 6.50 10.51 -7.79
N GLU A 335 6.48 11.76 -8.23
CA GLU A 335 6.60 12.13 -9.65
C GLU A 335 7.91 12.86 -10.02
N ALA A 336 8.75 13.14 -9.02
CA ALA A 336 10.04 13.78 -9.19
C ALA A 336 10.96 13.08 -10.20
N SER A 337 11.87 13.84 -10.81
CA SER A 337 13.00 13.27 -11.56
C SER A 337 13.95 12.50 -10.63
N TYR A 338 14.83 11.67 -11.18
CA TYR A 338 15.81 10.95 -10.35
C TYR A 338 16.74 11.90 -9.59
N GLU A 339 17.12 13.02 -10.19
CA GLU A 339 17.91 14.07 -9.56
C GLU A 339 17.13 14.70 -8.39
N ARG A 340 15.86 15.04 -8.62
CA ARG A 340 15.02 15.63 -7.59
C ARG A 340 14.74 14.64 -6.43
N ARG A 341 14.57 13.34 -6.72
CA ARG A 341 14.47 12.31 -5.67
C ARG A 341 15.74 12.22 -4.83
N LYS A 342 16.93 12.32 -5.44
CA LYS A 342 18.20 12.36 -4.71
C LYS A 342 18.29 13.58 -3.78
N GLU A 343 17.86 14.75 -4.22
CA GLU A 343 17.78 15.95 -3.38
C GLU A 343 16.83 15.75 -2.19
N ILE A 344 15.66 15.15 -2.43
CA ILE A 344 14.69 14.86 -1.37
C ILE A 344 15.27 13.87 -0.36
N ILE A 345 15.95 12.81 -0.81
CA ILE A 345 16.61 11.85 0.09
C ILE A 345 17.67 12.54 0.95
N ALA A 346 18.52 13.38 0.35
CA ALA A 346 19.53 14.15 1.08
C ALA A 346 18.89 15.09 2.12
N GLU A 347 17.79 15.77 1.79
CA GLU A 347 17.04 16.60 2.74
C GLU A 347 16.53 15.80 3.95
N HIS A 348 16.10 14.56 3.76
CA HIS A 348 15.65 13.71 4.87
C HIS A 348 16.81 13.18 5.72
N GLU A 349 17.96 12.91 5.09
CA GLU A 349 19.17 12.50 5.79
C GLU A 349 19.70 13.63 6.67
N ASP A 350 19.92 14.82 6.10
CA ASP A 350 20.38 16.01 6.80
C ASP A 350 19.44 16.37 7.96
N TYR A 351 18.12 16.33 7.72
CA TYR A 351 17.12 16.60 8.74
C TYR A 351 17.23 15.64 9.93
N GLN A 352 17.29 14.33 9.67
CA GLN A 352 17.24 13.33 10.74
C GLN A 352 18.59 13.19 11.47
N GLN A 353 19.71 13.29 10.75
CA GLN A 353 21.04 13.38 11.36
C GLN A 353 21.16 14.63 12.24
N GLY A 354 20.73 15.79 11.75
CA GLY A 354 20.74 17.02 12.51
C GLY A 354 19.83 16.99 13.73
N LEU A 355 18.68 16.29 13.65
CA LEU A 355 17.77 16.10 14.79
C LEU A 355 18.42 15.25 15.89
N LEU A 356 19.08 14.16 15.52
CA LEU A 356 19.86 13.33 16.46
C LEU A 356 21.01 14.11 17.08
N TRP A 357 21.73 14.88 16.26
CA TRP A 357 22.80 15.75 16.72
C TRP A 357 22.30 16.81 17.71
N TYR A 358 21.18 17.48 17.40
CA TYR A 358 20.53 18.46 18.26
C TYR A 358 20.18 17.87 19.63
N LEU A 359 19.49 16.73 19.63
CA LEU A 359 19.10 16.01 20.86
C LEU A 359 20.29 15.57 21.71
N ALA A 360 21.45 15.27 21.11
CA ALA A 360 22.64 14.79 21.81
C ALA A 360 23.60 15.90 22.24
N ASN A 361 23.59 17.07 21.58
CA ASN A 361 24.66 18.06 21.73
C ASN A 361 24.19 19.49 22.03
N ASP A 362 22.97 19.89 21.68
CA ASP A 362 22.55 21.30 21.86
C ASP A 362 22.36 21.63 23.36
N PRO A 363 23.01 22.67 23.90
CA PRO A 363 22.90 23.03 25.32
C PRO A 363 21.47 23.43 25.74
N ARG A 364 20.61 23.82 24.78
CA ARG A 364 19.20 24.17 25.03
C ARG A 364 18.31 22.96 25.23
N VAL A 365 18.72 21.77 24.78
CA VAL A 365 18.02 20.52 25.09
C VAL A 365 18.14 20.25 26.60
N PRO A 366 17.06 19.91 27.32
CA PRO A 366 17.12 19.57 28.74
C PRO A 366 18.18 18.49 29.02
N GLU A 367 18.97 18.69 30.09
CA GLU A 367 20.11 17.82 30.42
C GLU A 367 19.73 16.34 30.50
N ASP A 368 18.57 16.03 31.10
CA ASP A 368 18.09 14.66 31.25
C ASP A 368 17.75 13.97 29.91
N VAL A 369 17.42 14.74 28.88
CA VAL A 369 17.25 14.25 27.51
C VAL A 369 18.62 14.13 26.86
N ARG A 370 19.43 15.19 26.91
CA ARG A 370 20.75 15.26 26.25
C ARG A 370 21.68 14.15 26.70
N GLU A 371 21.81 13.92 28.01
CA GLU A 371 22.66 12.86 28.58
C GLU A 371 22.20 11.44 28.21
N LYS A 372 20.90 11.25 27.99
CA LYS A 372 20.37 9.97 27.51
C LYS A 372 20.74 9.78 26.05
N THR A 373 20.54 10.82 25.21
CA THR A 373 20.86 10.77 23.78
C THR A 373 22.33 10.57 23.51
N SER A 374 23.21 11.26 24.25
CA SER A 374 24.66 11.20 24.05
C SER A 374 25.29 9.82 24.34
N LYS A 375 24.52 8.88 24.91
CA LYS A 375 24.94 7.49 25.16
C LYS A 375 24.64 6.55 23.98
N TRP A 376 23.97 7.06 22.96
CA TRP A 376 23.62 6.31 21.76
C TRP A 376 24.40 6.84 20.55
N GLY A 377 24.53 5.99 19.55
CA GLY A 377 25.07 6.31 18.24
C GLY A 377 24.56 5.32 17.19
N LEU A 378 25.05 5.44 15.96
CA LEU A 378 24.78 4.48 14.90
C LEU A 378 25.51 3.15 15.20
N ALA A 379 24.93 2.03 14.77
CA ALA A 379 25.58 0.73 14.86
C ALA A 379 26.71 0.59 13.83
N ALA A 380 27.94 0.41 14.29
CA ALA A 380 29.15 0.41 13.46
C ALA A 380 29.25 -0.78 12.49
N ASP A 381 28.49 -1.86 12.74
CA ASP A 381 28.41 -3.05 11.92
C ASP A 381 27.17 -3.12 11.01
N GLU A 382 26.35 -2.06 10.98
CA GLU A 382 25.25 -1.90 10.02
C GLU A 382 25.62 -0.86 8.96
N PHE A 383 25.14 -1.03 7.73
CA PHE A 383 25.30 -0.06 6.63
C PHE A 383 26.75 0.42 6.45
N THR A 384 27.69 -0.53 6.53
CA THR A 384 29.14 -0.24 6.70
C THR A 384 29.78 0.50 5.53
N ASP A 385 29.14 0.48 4.37
CA ASP A 385 29.53 1.18 3.14
C ASP A 385 28.80 2.52 2.94
N ASN A 386 27.92 2.91 3.87
CA ASN A 386 27.16 4.17 3.83
C ASN A 386 27.25 4.95 5.14
N GLY A 387 28.44 4.97 5.75
CA GLY A 387 28.69 5.74 6.98
C GLY A 387 27.84 5.29 8.18
N ASN A 388 27.41 4.02 8.20
CA ASN A 388 26.49 3.46 9.18
C ASN A 388 25.06 4.04 9.14
N TRP A 389 24.72 4.76 8.07
CA TRP A 389 23.38 5.30 7.85
C TRP A 389 22.55 4.39 6.92
N PRO A 390 21.25 4.16 7.19
CA PRO A 390 20.42 3.30 6.36
C PRO A 390 20.39 3.73 4.89
N HIS A 391 20.44 2.76 3.97
CA HIS A 391 20.47 3.02 2.52
C HIS A 391 19.12 3.47 1.95
N GLN A 392 18.02 3.11 2.62
CA GLN A 392 16.68 3.25 2.09
C GLN A 392 15.89 4.29 2.89
N LEU A 393 15.51 5.38 2.23
CA LEU A 393 14.46 6.25 2.74
C LEU A 393 13.15 5.46 2.78
N TYR A 394 12.39 5.55 3.88
CA TYR A 394 11.11 4.87 3.98
C TYR A 394 10.06 5.58 3.13
N ILE A 395 10.03 5.21 1.84
CA ILE A 395 9.00 5.62 0.89
C ILE A 395 7.71 4.89 1.28
N ARG A 396 6.92 5.50 2.17
CA ARG A 396 5.68 4.89 2.68
C ARG A 396 4.59 4.83 1.62
N GLU A 397 4.67 5.69 0.62
CA GLU A 397 3.62 5.86 -0.38
C GLU A 397 4.14 6.72 -1.51
N ALA A 398 4.02 6.25 -2.75
CA ALA A 398 4.25 7.05 -3.93
C ALA A 398 3.05 6.94 -4.88
N ARG A 399 3.25 6.37 -6.07
CA ARG A 399 2.15 6.06 -6.98
C ARG A 399 1.39 4.84 -6.48
N ARG A 400 0.07 4.87 -6.66
CA ARG A 400 -0.79 3.69 -6.50
C ARG A 400 -1.52 3.45 -7.80
N MET A 401 -1.45 2.23 -8.32
CA MET A 401 -2.17 1.83 -9.53
C MET A 401 -3.67 2.07 -9.36
N VAL A 402 -4.40 2.34 -10.44
CA VAL A 402 -5.86 2.41 -10.43
C VAL A 402 -6.40 1.35 -11.38
N SER A 403 -6.74 0.18 -10.82
CA SER A 403 -7.30 -0.96 -11.54
C SER A 403 -8.83 -1.03 -11.42
N ASP A 404 -9.44 -2.11 -11.89
CA ASP A 404 -10.87 -2.40 -11.76
C ASP A 404 -11.27 -2.66 -10.29
N TYR A 405 -10.32 -3.11 -9.47
CA TYR A 405 -10.48 -3.26 -8.03
C TYR A 405 -9.49 -2.39 -7.25
N VAL A 406 -10.00 -1.36 -6.59
CA VAL A 406 -9.23 -0.51 -5.68
C VAL A 406 -9.47 -0.97 -4.25
N MET A 407 -8.43 -1.46 -3.56
CA MET A 407 -8.49 -1.80 -2.14
C MET A 407 -8.80 -0.56 -1.29
N SER A 408 -9.72 -0.66 -0.35
CA SER A 408 -10.27 0.46 0.44
C SER A 408 -10.35 0.12 1.93
N GLU A 409 -10.65 1.12 2.77
CA GLU A 409 -10.93 0.97 4.20
C GLU A 409 -11.94 -0.16 4.46
N GLN A 410 -12.92 -0.32 3.55
CA GLN A 410 -13.96 -1.33 3.67
C GLN A 410 -13.41 -2.76 3.58
N ASP A 411 -12.38 -2.98 2.77
CA ASP A 411 -11.71 -4.28 2.65
C ASP A 411 -10.89 -4.57 3.89
N CYS A 412 -10.09 -3.59 4.33
CA CYS A 412 -9.31 -3.70 5.57
C CYS A 412 -10.21 -4.05 6.76
N ARG A 413 -11.42 -3.49 6.81
CA ARG A 413 -12.42 -3.75 7.86
C ARG A 413 -13.29 -4.98 7.61
N ARG A 414 -13.11 -5.71 6.49
CA ARG A 414 -13.93 -6.87 6.08
C ARG A 414 -15.44 -6.54 5.99
N ILE A 415 -15.74 -5.29 5.66
CA ILE A 415 -17.07 -4.85 5.26
C ILE A 415 -17.34 -5.32 3.84
N ARG A 416 -16.37 -5.08 2.95
CA ARG A 416 -16.22 -5.74 1.65
C ARG A 416 -15.16 -6.83 1.80
N ILE A 417 -15.31 -7.95 1.08
CA ILE A 417 -14.31 -9.02 1.03
C ILE A 417 -14.06 -9.33 -0.44
N ALA A 418 -12.80 -9.38 -0.86
CA ALA A 418 -12.41 -9.81 -2.19
C ALA A 418 -12.63 -11.33 -2.35
N ASP A 419 -13.31 -11.72 -3.43
CA ASP A 419 -13.56 -13.13 -3.76
C ASP A 419 -12.37 -13.79 -4.49
N ASP A 420 -11.36 -12.99 -4.88
CA ASP A 420 -10.16 -13.36 -5.62
C ASP A 420 -8.87 -13.13 -4.79
N SER A 421 -8.88 -13.51 -3.51
CA SER A 421 -7.78 -13.31 -2.57
C SER A 421 -6.45 -13.92 -3.05
N VAL A 422 -5.38 -13.13 -3.06
CA VAL A 422 -4.00 -13.57 -3.38
C VAL A 422 -3.02 -13.38 -2.23
N GLY A 423 -3.53 -12.99 -1.07
CA GLY A 423 -2.76 -12.74 0.12
C GLY A 423 -3.59 -12.06 1.19
N LEU A 424 -3.05 -12.01 2.41
CA LEU A 424 -3.70 -11.38 3.54
C LEU A 424 -2.89 -10.20 4.07
N GLY A 425 -3.57 -9.09 4.33
CA GLY A 425 -3.06 -8.01 5.17
C GLY A 425 -3.66 -8.10 6.57
N SER A 426 -2.98 -7.57 7.59
CA SER A 426 -3.51 -7.58 8.96
C SER A 426 -2.96 -6.48 9.88
N TYR A 427 -2.05 -5.64 9.37
CA TYR A 427 -1.51 -4.52 10.12
C TYR A 427 -2.53 -3.39 10.23
N ASN A 428 -2.24 -2.38 11.04
CA ASN A 428 -3.12 -1.22 11.17
C ASN A 428 -3.20 -0.49 9.82
N MET A 429 -4.36 0.11 9.52
CA MET A 429 -4.42 1.25 8.62
C MET A 429 -3.62 2.36 9.29
N ASP A 430 -2.37 2.48 8.86
CA ASP A 430 -1.30 3.28 9.44
C ASP A 430 -0.80 4.29 8.39
N SER A 431 -1.31 5.51 8.47
CA SER A 431 -0.90 6.65 7.64
C SER A 431 -0.30 7.71 8.56
N HIS A 432 0.96 8.08 8.32
CA HIS A 432 1.70 9.04 9.14
C HIS A 432 1.20 10.49 8.99
N ASN A 433 1.79 11.42 9.75
CA ASN A 433 1.47 12.83 9.58
C ASN A 433 1.79 13.32 8.16
N THR A 434 0.93 14.16 7.62
CA THR A 434 1.03 14.67 6.24
C THR A 434 1.42 16.13 6.22
N GLN A 435 0.93 16.95 7.16
CA GLN A 435 1.29 18.37 7.28
C GLN A 435 1.30 18.82 8.75
N ARG A 436 2.04 19.89 9.02
CA ARG A 436 2.04 20.59 10.32
C ARG A 436 1.57 22.01 10.09
N TYR A 437 0.62 22.48 10.90
CA TYR A 437 -0.09 23.75 10.67
C TYR A 437 -0.31 24.53 11.97
N VAL A 438 -0.85 25.74 11.84
CA VAL A 438 -1.26 26.59 12.98
C VAL A 438 -2.76 26.48 13.20
N ASP A 439 -3.17 26.08 14.40
CA ASP A 439 -4.58 25.94 14.75
C ASP A 439 -5.27 27.29 15.02
N ALA A 440 -6.58 27.25 15.23
CA ALA A 440 -7.38 28.45 15.51
C ALA A 440 -6.98 29.19 16.80
N ASN A 441 -6.21 28.57 17.69
CA ASN A 441 -5.70 29.15 18.92
C ASN A 441 -4.26 29.70 18.75
N GLY A 442 -3.67 29.60 17.56
CA GLY A 442 -2.30 30.05 17.30
C GLY A 442 -1.21 29.06 17.71
N HIS A 443 -1.54 27.77 17.89
CA HIS A 443 -0.58 26.74 18.29
C HIS A 443 -0.24 25.76 17.16
N ALA A 444 0.95 25.16 17.21
CA ALA A 444 1.35 24.11 16.30
C ALA A 444 0.51 22.85 16.48
N ARG A 445 0.04 22.26 15.37
CA ARG A 445 -0.67 20.98 15.30
C ARG A 445 -0.18 20.16 14.11
N ASN A 446 -0.17 18.84 14.25
CA ASN A 446 0.01 17.95 13.12
C ASN A 446 -1.35 17.47 12.59
N GLU A 447 -1.44 17.22 11.28
CA GLU A 447 -2.57 16.60 10.59
C GLU A 447 -2.17 15.22 10.07
N GLY A 448 -3.13 14.32 9.85
CA GLY A 448 -2.87 12.94 9.45
C GLY A 448 -2.68 12.04 10.67
N ASP A 449 -1.74 11.10 10.59
CA ASP A 449 -1.46 10.11 11.64
C ASP A 449 -2.70 9.31 12.08
N ILE A 450 -3.25 8.57 11.12
CA ILE A 450 -4.32 7.62 11.35
C ILE A 450 -3.71 6.26 11.65
N GLN A 451 -3.97 5.77 12.86
CA GLN A 451 -3.60 4.43 13.31
C GLN A 451 -4.88 3.70 13.73
N ARG A 452 -5.41 2.86 12.83
CA ARG A 452 -6.67 2.14 13.07
C ARG A 452 -6.51 0.66 12.77
N SER A 453 -6.80 -0.17 13.76
CA SER A 453 -6.74 -1.61 13.59
C SER A 453 -7.82 -2.11 12.62
N PRO A 454 -7.49 -3.01 11.68
CA PRO A 454 -8.47 -3.70 10.85
C PRO A 454 -9.31 -4.70 11.66
N GLY A 455 -8.92 -5.01 12.89
CA GLY A 455 -9.61 -5.97 13.77
C GLY A 455 -9.36 -7.45 13.42
N GLY A 456 -8.55 -7.76 12.40
CA GLY A 456 -8.28 -9.11 11.91
C GLY A 456 -7.55 -9.07 10.56
N SER A 457 -7.16 -10.24 10.04
CA SER A 457 -6.64 -10.34 8.67
C SER A 457 -7.74 -10.09 7.64
N TYR A 458 -7.42 -9.43 6.53
CA TYR A 458 -8.32 -9.15 5.42
C TYR A 458 -7.70 -9.62 4.10
N ALA A 459 -8.56 -9.98 3.14
CA ALA A 459 -8.16 -10.47 1.83
C ALA A 459 -7.67 -9.32 0.94
N ILE A 460 -6.62 -9.57 0.16
CA ILE A 460 -6.12 -8.65 -0.88
C ILE A 460 -6.46 -9.26 -2.24
N SER A 461 -7.19 -8.51 -3.06
CA SER A 461 -7.71 -8.96 -4.35
C SER A 461 -6.60 -9.14 -5.40
N TYR A 462 -6.66 -10.21 -6.21
CA TYR A 462 -5.82 -10.38 -7.39
C TYR A 462 -5.97 -9.20 -8.36
N SER A 463 -7.21 -8.76 -8.57
CA SER A 463 -7.54 -7.62 -9.43
C SER A 463 -6.89 -6.31 -8.98
N SER A 464 -6.42 -6.22 -7.74
CA SER A 464 -5.69 -5.04 -7.24
C SER A 464 -4.20 -5.03 -7.58
N ILE A 465 -3.62 -6.14 -8.04
CA ILE A 465 -2.18 -6.24 -8.38
C ILE A 465 -1.93 -6.38 -9.89
N VAL A 466 -2.98 -6.30 -10.72
CA VAL A 466 -2.90 -6.26 -12.19
C VAL A 466 -3.50 -4.94 -12.73
N PRO A 467 -2.95 -4.37 -13.83
CA PRO A 467 -3.53 -3.22 -14.52
C PRO A 467 -4.91 -3.50 -15.10
N LYS A 468 -5.65 -2.44 -15.47
CA LYS A 468 -6.90 -2.63 -16.21
C LYS A 468 -6.63 -3.32 -17.54
N LYS A 469 -7.61 -4.09 -18.00
CA LYS A 469 -7.52 -4.73 -19.32
C LYS A 469 -7.34 -3.67 -20.42
N GLY A 470 -6.33 -3.86 -21.26
CA GLY A 470 -5.96 -2.93 -22.34
C GLY A 470 -4.91 -1.87 -21.96
N GLU A 471 -4.42 -1.83 -20.72
CA GLU A 471 -3.30 -0.93 -20.34
C GLU A 471 -1.94 -1.64 -20.47
N ALA A 472 -1.79 -2.77 -19.78
CA ALA A 472 -0.62 -3.64 -19.90
C ALA A 472 -1.03 -5.10 -19.63
N ASP A 473 -0.96 -5.97 -20.63
CA ASP A 473 -1.45 -7.35 -20.57
C ASP A 473 -0.47 -8.34 -19.91
N ASN A 474 0.76 -7.90 -19.67
CA ASN A 474 1.86 -8.72 -19.15
C ASN A 474 2.63 -8.06 -17.98
N LEU A 475 2.00 -7.12 -17.26
CA LEU A 475 2.57 -6.43 -16.10
C LEU A 475 1.82 -6.77 -14.81
N LEU A 476 2.55 -7.02 -13.73
CA LEU A 476 1.98 -7.10 -12.38
C LEU A 476 2.67 -6.09 -11.44
N VAL A 477 1.92 -5.56 -10.47
CA VAL A 477 2.34 -4.45 -9.61
C VAL A 477 2.06 -4.80 -8.15
N PRO A 478 2.89 -5.62 -7.48
CA PRO A 478 2.67 -6.08 -6.10
C PRO A 478 3.01 -5.05 -5.00
N VAL A 479 3.72 -3.95 -5.33
CA VAL A 479 4.13 -2.91 -4.36
C VAL A 479 3.25 -1.67 -4.47
N CYS A 480 3.17 -1.07 -5.67
CA CYS A 480 2.32 0.08 -5.97
C CYS A 480 0.88 -0.33 -6.31
N ILE A 481 0.34 -1.29 -5.57
CA ILE A 481 -0.95 -1.94 -5.84
C ILE A 481 -2.11 -0.95 -5.91
N SER A 482 -3.22 -1.39 -6.50
CA SER A 482 -4.42 -0.58 -6.56
C SER A 482 -5.14 -0.47 -5.22
N SER A 483 -5.04 0.71 -4.61
CA SER A 483 -5.55 0.99 -3.29
C SER A 483 -5.78 2.49 -3.05
N SER A 484 -6.73 2.79 -2.18
CA SER A 484 -6.83 4.10 -1.53
C SER A 484 -5.62 4.37 -0.63
N HIS A 485 -5.33 5.63 -0.37
CA HIS A 485 -4.26 6.04 0.57
C HIS A 485 -4.36 5.33 1.92
N ILE A 486 -5.55 5.28 2.54
CA ILE A 486 -5.70 4.71 3.88
C ILE A 486 -5.57 3.18 3.90
N ALA A 487 -6.09 2.49 2.88
CA ALA A 487 -5.94 1.04 2.78
C ALA A 487 -4.48 0.67 2.50
N TYR A 488 -3.79 1.47 1.67
CA TYR A 488 -2.36 1.29 1.41
C TYR A 488 -1.53 1.35 2.69
N GLY A 489 -1.87 2.24 3.62
CA GLY A 489 -1.24 2.31 4.94
C GLY A 489 -1.20 0.98 5.71
N SER A 490 -2.14 0.07 5.44
CA SER A 490 -2.16 -1.28 6.00
C SER A 490 -1.49 -2.33 5.10
N ILE A 491 -1.57 -2.17 3.77
CA ILE A 491 -1.06 -3.14 2.80
C ILE A 491 0.44 -3.02 2.59
N ARG A 492 1.01 -1.83 2.74
CA ARG A 492 2.42 -1.48 2.41
C ARG A 492 3.51 -2.13 3.27
N MET A 493 3.18 -3.17 4.03
CA MET A 493 4.11 -3.82 4.95
C MET A 493 4.97 -4.82 4.16
N GLU A 494 6.28 -4.82 4.42
CA GLU A 494 7.24 -5.76 3.82
C GLU A 494 6.79 -7.24 3.77
N PRO A 495 6.24 -7.85 4.84
CA PRO A 495 5.71 -9.22 4.74
C PRO A 495 4.60 -9.38 3.70
N VAL A 496 3.73 -8.38 3.56
CA VAL A 496 2.64 -8.37 2.60
C VAL A 496 3.18 -8.17 1.18
N PHE A 497 4.16 -7.30 0.98
CA PHE A 497 4.86 -7.17 -0.31
C PHE A 497 5.53 -8.47 -0.75
N MET A 498 6.17 -9.21 0.15
CA MET A 498 6.69 -10.56 -0.16
C MET A 498 5.57 -11.53 -0.58
N ILE A 499 4.43 -11.52 0.12
CA ILE A 499 3.26 -12.34 -0.21
C ILE A 499 2.76 -12.00 -1.62
N LEU A 500 2.57 -10.72 -1.92
CA LEU A 500 2.06 -10.27 -3.21
C LEU A 500 3.07 -10.48 -4.34
N GLY A 501 4.37 -10.34 -4.08
CA GLY A 501 5.43 -10.68 -5.04
C GLY A 501 5.42 -12.16 -5.43
N GLN A 502 5.25 -13.06 -4.45
CA GLN A 502 5.08 -14.49 -4.72
C GLN A 502 3.83 -14.75 -5.57
N SER A 503 2.69 -14.20 -5.18
CA SER A 503 1.43 -14.41 -5.91
C SER A 503 1.46 -13.83 -7.32
N ALA A 504 2.11 -12.68 -7.51
CA ALA A 504 2.30 -12.05 -8.81
C ALA A 504 3.12 -12.97 -9.74
N ALA A 505 4.23 -13.51 -9.26
CA ALA A 505 5.06 -14.43 -10.04
C ALA A 505 4.30 -15.72 -10.39
N THR A 506 3.54 -16.30 -9.46
CA THR A 506 2.72 -17.48 -9.77
C THR A 506 1.72 -17.20 -10.89
N ALA A 507 1.00 -16.07 -10.83
CA ALA A 507 0.08 -15.67 -11.88
C ALA A 507 0.79 -15.39 -13.22
N ALA A 508 1.95 -14.73 -13.19
CA ALA A 508 2.78 -14.49 -14.38
C ALA A 508 3.20 -15.79 -15.06
N VAL A 509 3.64 -16.79 -14.28
CA VAL A 509 4.01 -18.11 -14.83
C VAL A 509 2.81 -18.81 -15.45
N MET A 510 1.66 -18.80 -14.79
CA MET A 510 0.43 -19.37 -15.35
C MET A 510 0.01 -18.67 -16.65
N ALA A 511 0.09 -17.35 -16.70
CA ALA A 511 -0.19 -16.56 -17.89
C ALA A 511 0.77 -16.89 -19.04
N ILE A 512 2.07 -17.09 -18.75
CA ILE A 512 3.07 -17.57 -19.73
C ILE A 512 2.70 -18.95 -20.28
N ASP A 513 2.31 -19.88 -19.40
CA ASP A 513 2.02 -21.27 -19.78
C ASP A 513 0.73 -21.40 -20.60
N GLU A 514 -0.28 -20.58 -20.28
CA GLU A 514 -1.55 -20.57 -21.00
C GLU A 514 -1.56 -19.62 -22.21
N GLY A 515 -0.56 -18.74 -22.35
CA GLY A 515 -0.46 -17.78 -23.44
C GLY A 515 -1.55 -16.71 -23.40
N ILE A 516 -1.87 -16.22 -22.20
CA ILE A 516 -2.96 -15.29 -21.92
C ILE A 516 -2.45 -14.02 -21.23
N ALA A 517 -3.29 -12.98 -21.22
CA ALA A 517 -3.05 -11.78 -20.44
C ALA A 517 -3.13 -12.09 -18.93
N VAL A 518 -2.42 -11.32 -18.10
CA VAL A 518 -2.45 -11.49 -16.64
C VAL A 518 -3.85 -11.25 -16.07
N GLN A 519 -4.65 -10.38 -16.70
CA GLN A 519 -6.04 -10.12 -16.31
C GLN A 519 -6.96 -11.33 -16.58
N ASP A 520 -6.56 -12.24 -17.47
CA ASP A 520 -7.37 -13.40 -17.89
C ASP A 520 -6.99 -14.69 -17.14
N VAL A 521 -6.07 -14.63 -16.18
CA VAL A 521 -5.71 -15.78 -15.33
C VAL A 521 -6.92 -16.24 -14.52
N ASP A 522 -7.32 -17.50 -14.72
CA ASP A 522 -8.46 -18.10 -14.02
C ASP A 522 -8.17 -18.27 -12.53
N TYR A 523 -8.87 -17.50 -11.69
CA TYR A 523 -8.71 -17.56 -10.24
C TYR A 523 -9.01 -18.95 -9.65
N ALA A 524 -9.92 -19.72 -10.27
CA ALA A 524 -10.23 -21.08 -9.81
C ALA A 524 -9.05 -22.05 -9.97
N LYS A 525 -8.08 -21.73 -10.85
CA LYS A 525 -6.80 -22.44 -10.96
C LYS A 525 -5.71 -21.80 -10.12
N LEU A 526 -5.69 -20.46 -10.03
CA LEU A 526 -4.67 -19.72 -9.28
C LEU A 526 -4.76 -20.01 -7.77
N GLN A 527 -5.97 -19.99 -7.20
CA GLN A 527 -6.16 -20.16 -5.76
C GLN A 527 -5.59 -21.50 -5.24
N PRO A 528 -5.91 -22.68 -5.81
CA PRO A 528 -5.31 -23.94 -5.37
C PRO A 528 -3.79 -23.93 -5.46
N ARG A 529 -3.22 -23.31 -6.50
CA ARG A 529 -1.78 -23.21 -6.68
C ARG A 529 -1.13 -22.36 -5.59
N LEU A 530 -1.72 -21.20 -5.26
CA LEU A 530 -1.22 -20.35 -4.18
C LEU A 530 -1.28 -21.05 -2.81
N VAL A 531 -2.34 -21.82 -2.55
CA VAL A 531 -2.46 -22.64 -1.34
C VAL A 531 -1.38 -23.73 -1.29
N GLU A 532 -1.10 -24.39 -2.41
CA GLU A 532 0.00 -25.36 -2.54
C GLU A 532 1.37 -24.71 -2.26
N ASP A 533 1.56 -23.48 -2.73
CA ASP A 533 2.76 -22.66 -2.48
C ASP A 533 2.80 -22.08 -1.03
N GLY A 534 1.85 -22.46 -0.17
CA GLY A 534 1.82 -22.13 1.25
C GLY A 534 1.19 -20.78 1.60
N GLN A 535 0.54 -20.11 0.64
CA GLN A 535 -0.14 -18.84 0.89
C GLN A 535 -1.35 -19.00 1.81
N GLN A 536 -1.62 -17.95 2.59
CA GLN A 536 -2.84 -17.82 3.37
C GLN A 536 -3.79 -16.90 2.61
N LEU A 537 -5.01 -17.37 2.33
CA LEU A 537 -5.97 -16.64 1.50
C LEU A 537 -7.29 -16.32 2.23
N GLU A 538 -7.57 -17.05 3.32
CA GLU A 538 -8.82 -16.91 4.06
C GLU A 538 -8.74 -15.80 5.13
N PRO A 539 -9.52 -14.71 5.00
CA PRO A 539 -9.49 -13.63 5.98
C PRO A 539 -10.14 -14.05 7.31
N SER A 540 -9.89 -13.27 8.35
CA SER A 540 -10.50 -13.53 9.65
C SER A 540 -12.02 -13.42 9.59
N SER A 541 -12.74 -14.35 10.21
CA SER A 541 -14.21 -14.41 10.16
C SER A 541 -14.92 -13.32 10.99
N ASN A 542 -14.18 -12.67 11.89
CA ASN A 542 -14.71 -11.60 12.72
C ASN A 542 -14.87 -10.30 11.92
N ARG A 543 -16.12 -9.90 11.72
CA ARG A 543 -16.49 -8.60 11.15
C ARG A 543 -16.74 -7.57 12.26
N PRO A 544 -16.61 -6.26 11.97
CA PRO A 544 -16.99 -5.18 12.90
C PRO A 544 -18.42 -5.34 13.39
N LYS A 545 -18.77 -4.71 14.51
CA LYS A 545 -20.20 -4.60 14.87
C LYS A 545 -20.92 -3.76 13.81
N LEU A 546 -22.12 -4.20 13.47
CA LEU A 546 -23.05 -3.42 12.64
C LEU A 546 -23.32 -2.05 13.29
N ALA A 547 -23.46 -1.01 12.47
CA ALA A 547 -23.78 0.32 12.93
C ALA A 547 -25.08 0.32 13.74
N GLN A 548 -25.19 1.18 14.76
CA GLN A 548 -26.43 1.35 15.50
C GLN A 548 -27.56 1.71 14.52
N ASN A 549 -28.71 1.04 14.64
CA ASN A 549 -29.89 1.16 13.76
C ASN A 549 -29.79 0.49 12.38
N SER A 550 -28.70 -0.21 12.06
CA SER A 550 -28.67 -1.14 10.92
C SER A 550 -29.25 -2.52 11.31
N ILE A 551 -29.69 -3.26 10.32
CA ILE A 551 -30.39 -4.55 10.47
C ILE A 551 -29.43 -5.67 10.13
N SER A 552 -29.31 -6.65 11.02
CA SER A 552 -28.54 -7.85 10.71
C SER A 552 -29.28 -8.69 9.67
N PRO A 553 -28.65 -9.09 8.54
CA PRO A 553 -29.26 -10.01 7.58
C PRO A 553 -29.73 -11.31 8.26
N LYS A 554 -28.95 -11.81 9.23
CA LYS A 554 -29.28 -13.03 10.01
C LYS A 554 -30.50 -12.88 10.91
N SER A 555 -30.92 -11.65 11.23
CA SER A 555 -32.13 -11.40 12.03
C SER A 555 -33.42 -11.41 11.21
N LEU A 556 -33.29 -11.39 9.88
CA LEU A 556 -34.41 -11.41 8.96
C LEU A 556 -34.81 -12.86 8.64
N LYS A 557 -36.12 -13.10 8.55
CA LYS A 557 -36.66 -14.40 8.13
C LYS A 557 -36.52 -14.58 6.61
N GLY A 558 -36.60 -15.82 6.14
CA GLY A 558 -36.46 -16.13 4.71
C GLY A 558 -35.02 -16.00 4.24
N ILE A 559 -34.84 -15.80 2.94
CA ILE A 559 -33.51 -15.68 2.32
C ILE A 559 -33.26 -14.20 2.05
N VAL A 560 -32.10 -13.72 2.46
CA VAL A 560 -31.70 -12.33 2.26
C VAL A 560 -30.43 -12.33 1.43
N VAL A 561 -30.49 -11.62 0.31
CA VAL A 561 -29.34 -11.30 -0.54
C VAL A 561 -29.01 -9.84 -0.28
N ASP A 562 -27.88 -9.60 0.38
CA ASP A 562 -27.41 -8.26 0.76
C ASP A 562 -26.63 -7.60 -0.40
N ASP A 563 -26.27 -6.33 -0.25
CA ASP A 563 -25.65 -5.53 -1.33
C ASP A 563 -24.30 -6.10 -1.76
N ASP A 564 -23.55 -6.70 -0.83
CA ASP A 564 -22.26 -7.35 -1.05
C ASP A 564 -22.36 -8.69 -1.82
N LYS A 565 -23.58 -9.20 -2.07
CA LYS A 565 -23.84 -10.44 -2.83
C LYS A 565 -24.57 -10.22 -4.16
N ALA A 566 -24.88 -8.98 -4.52
CA ALA A 566 -25.48 -8.68 -5.82
C ALA A 566 -24.43 -8.63 -6.95
N ILE A 567 -24.88 -8.93 -8.17
CA ILE A 567 -24.08 -8.82 -9.40
C ILE A 567 -24.32 -7.43 -9.99
N TYR A 568 -23.26 -6.66 -10.21
CA TYR A 568 -23.35 -5.27 -10.66
C TYR A 568 -22.91 -5.08 -12.11
N LYS A 569 -23.63 -4.21 -12.83
CA LYS A 569 -23.21 -3.61 -14.10
C LYS A 569 -23.15 -2.10 -13.92
N GLY A 570 -22.04 -1.50 -14.36
CA GLY A 570 -21.76 -0.08 -14.19
C GLY A 570 -21.08 0.25 -12.87
N GLU A 571 -20.72 1.52 -12.70
CA GLU A 571 -19.97 2.00 -11.53
C GLU A 571 -20.92 2.32 -10.37
N TRP A 572 -20.92 1.45 -9.36
CA TRP A 572 -21.72 1.62 -8.14
C TRP A 572 -20.85 2.10 -6.98
N ILE A 573 -21.25 3.21 -6.36
CA ILE A 573 -20.53 3.79 -5.23
C ILE A 573 -21.03 3.14 -3.94
N ILE A 574 -20.11 2.58 -3.16
CA ILE A 574 -20.43 2.00 -1.86
C ILE A 574 -20.54 3.12 -0.82
N SER A 575 -21.54 3.06 0.06
CA SER A 575 -21.69 4.03 1.14
C SER A 575 -22.17 3.37 2.43
N SER A 576 -21.80 3.98 3.54
CA SER A 576 -22.29 3.63 4.88
C SER A 576 -22.91 4.80 5.65
N SER A 577 -23.07 5.94 4.98
CA SER A 577 -23.42 7.24 5.58
C SER A 577 -24.81 7.33 6.22
N ILE A 578 -25.74 6.44 5.85
CA ILE A 578 -27.11 6.40 6.38
C ILE A 578 -27.36 4.98 6.92
N PRO A 579 -27.12 4.75 8.23
CA PRO A 579 -27.28 3.43 8.84
C PRO A 579 -28.74 3.09 9.15
N GLU A 580 -29.64 4.08 9.22
CA GLU A 580 -31.03 3.85 9.62
C GLU A 580 -31.75 2.93 8.66
N GLY A 581 -31.96 1.70 9.10
CA GLY A 581 -32.76 0.73 8.39
C GLY A 581 -32.05 -0.02 7.28
N ARG A 582 -30.78 0.29 7.02
CA ARG A 582 -29.92 -0.45 6.12
C ARG A 582 -29.73 -1.88 6.60
N VAL A 583 -29.76 -2.84 5.68
CA VAL A 583 -29.39 -4.24 5.95
C VAL A 583 -27.87 -4.38 5.81
N GLY A 584 -27.24 -5.06 6.76
CA GLY A 584 -25.79 -5.26 6.71
C GLY A 584 -24.94 -3.99 6.87
N TYR A 585 -23.74 -4.04 6.27
CA TYR A 585 -22.65 -3.10 6.54
C TYR A 585 -22.60 -1.90 5.61
N THR A 586 -23.19 -2.00 4.43
CA THR A 586 -23.11 -1.02 3.35
C THR A 586 -24.40 -0.99 2.56
N TYR A 587 -24.54 0.03 1.73
CA TYR A 587 -25.47 0.05 0.61
C TYR A 587 -24.71 0.64 -0.57
N ARG A 588 -25.26 0.53 -1.78
CA ARG A 588 -24.67 1.14 -2.97
C ARG A 588 -25.59 2.13 -3.65
N HIS A 589 -25.01 3.08 -4.38
CA HIS A 589 -25.78 4.03 -5.19
C HIS A 589 -25.17 4.31 -6.57
N ALA A 590 -26.03 4.60 -7.52
CA ALA A 590 -25.70 4.85 -8.94
C ALA A 590 -25.20 6.29 -9.24
N GLY A 591 -24.75 7.03 -8.24
CA GLY A 591 -24.47 8.48 -8.37
C GLY A 591 -25.74 9.34 -8.63
N ASP A 592 -25.55 10.62 -8.94
CA ASP A 592 -26.63 11.59 -9.28
C ASP A 592 -26.82 11.84 -10.77
N LYS A 593 -25.80 11.53 -11.59
CA LYS A 593 -25.80 11.91 -13.01
C LYS A 593 -26.67 11.00 -13.89
N ASN A 594 -27.00 9.78 -13.45
CA ASN A 594 -27.86 8.77 -14.13
C ASN A 594 -27.69 8.72 -15.67
N ASP A 595 -26.48 8.99 -16.15
CA ASP A 595 -26.11 9.17 -17.55
C ASP A 595 -25.70 7.85 -18.22
N LYS A 596 -25.35 6.85 -17.41
CA LYS A 596 -25.11 5.47 -17.82
C LYS A 596 -26.14 4.55 -17.18
N LEU A 597 -26.63 3.57 -17.94
CA LEU A 597 -27.50 2.52 -17.41
C LEU A 597 -26.69 1.59 -16.50
N MET A 598 -27.11 1.51 -15.25
CA MET A 598 -26.54 0.68 -14.20
C MET A 598 -27.58 -0.33 -13.73
N SER A 599 -27.13 -1.53 -13.38
CA SER A 599 -28.01 -2.57 -12.82
C SER A 599 -27.36 -3.31 -11.66
N ALA A 600 -28.17 -3.69 -10.69
CA ALA A 600 -27.82 -4.60 -9.60
C ALA A 600 -28.78 -5.79 -9.64
N THR A 601 -28.22 -6.99 -9.81
CA THR A 601 -28.97 -8.25 -9.90
C THR A 601 -28.77 -9.06 -8.63
N PHE A 602 -29.85 -9.26 -7.89
CA PHE A 602 -29.90 -10.09 -6.69
C PHE A 602 -30.43 -11.46 -7.09
N ARG A 603 -29.54 -12.45 -7.16
CA ARG A 603 -29.88 -13.82 -7.55
C ARG A 603 -29.56 -14.79 -6.41
N THR A 604 -30.44 -15.76 -6.15
CA THR A 604 -30.21 -16.79 -5.14
C THR A 604 -30.98 -18.07 -5.43
N ALA A 605 -30.48 -19.20 -4.91
CA ALA A 605 -31.21 -20.46 -4.91
C ALA A 605 -32.22 -20.47 -3.75
N LEU A 606 -33.43 -20.95 -4.01
CA LEU A 606 -34.48 -21.13 -3.00
C LEU A 606 -34.49 -22.58 -2.51
N PRO A 607 -34.69 -22.84 -1.20
CA PRO A 607 -34.70 -24.18 -0.64
C PRO A 607 -35.92 -25.00 -1.09
N LYS A 608 -36.96 -24.34 -1.62
CA LYS A 608 -38.18 -24.99 -2.12
C LYS A 608 -38.93 -24.07 -3.09
N ALA A 609 -39.43 -24.64 -4.19
CA ALA A 609 -40.42 -23.98 -5.04
C ALA A 609 -41.68 -23.60 -4.24
N GLY A 610 -42.24 -22.42 -4.53
CA GLY A 610 -43.39 -21.91 -3.78
C GLY A 610 -43.62 -20.41 -3.93
N LYS A 611 -44.49 -19.87 -3.10
CA LYS A 611 -44.79 -18.44 -3.07
C LYS A 611 -43.90 -17.72 -2.07
N TYR A 612 -43.32 -16.60 -2.51
CA TYR A 612 -42.46 -15.77 -1.70
C TYR A 612 -42.92 -14.31 -1.80
N ASP A 613 -43.03 -13.65 -0.65
CA ASP A 613 -43.13 -12.19 -0.56
C ASP A 613 -41.75 -11.60 -0.82
N VAL A 614 -41.60 -10.95 -1.96
CA VAL A 614 -40.35 -10.32 -2.38
C VAL A 614 -40.30 -8.93 -1.78
N ARG A 615 -39.28 -8.67 -0.96
CA ARG A 615 -39.10 -7.37 -0.32
C ARG A 615 -37.74 -6.78 -0.63
N ILE A 616 -37.66 -5.46 -0.61
CA ILE A 616 -36.39 -4.75 -0.76
C ILE A 616 -36.16 -3.79 0.40
N SER A 617 -34.89 -3.62 0.76
CA SER A 617 -34.41 -2.59 1.67
C SER A 617 -33.73 -1.47 0.89
N TYR A 618 -33.71 -0.26 1.46
CA TYR A 618 -32.95 0.89 0.95
C TYR A 618 -32.86 2.02 1.99
N SER A 619 -31.78 2.80 1.96
CA SER A 619 -31.60 3.98 2.82
C SER A 619 -32.33 5.21 2.26
N ALA A 620 -33.50 5.52 2.83
CA ALA A 620 -34.36 6.60 2.36
C ALA A 620 -33.79 8.01 2.64
N ASN A 621 -33.84 8.89 1.66
CA ASN A 621 -33.41 10.30 1.76
C ASN A 621 -34.15 11.19 0.75
N PRO A 622 -34.43 12.48 1.03
CA PRO A 622 -35.07 13.38 0.07
C PRO A 622 -34.42 13.46 -1.32
N ASN A 623 -33.10 13.22 -1.43
CA ASN A 623 -32.38 13.25 -2.70
C ASN A 623 -32.49 11.95 -3.54
N ARG A 624 -33.15 10.89 -3.04
CA ARG A 624 -33.30 9.62 -3.78
C ARG A 624 -34.33 9.73 -4.91
N ALA A 625 -34.27 8.78 -5.84
CA ALA A 625 -35.30 8.64 -6.87
C ALA A 625 -36.65 8.22 -6.27
N SER A 626 -37.73 8.79 -6.80
CA SER A 626 -39.10 8.42 -6.40
C SER A 626 -39.71 7.32 -7.28
N ASN A 627 -38.99 6.88 -8.31
CA ASN A 627 -39.44 6.00 -9.38
C ASN A 627 -38.38 4.94 -9.75
N VAL A 628 -37.68 4.36 -8.77
CA VAL A 628 -36.65 3.35 -9.03
C VAL A 628 -37.26 2.11 -9.69
N PRO A 629 -36.83 1.72 -10.91
CA PRO A 629 -37.29 0.51 -11.55
C PRO A 629 -36.75 -0.75 -10.86
N VAL A 630 -37.65 -1.68 -10.57
CA VAL A 630 -37.33 -3.01 -10.03
C VAL A 630 -38.06 -4.06 -10.85
N THR A 631 -37.32 -5.01 -11.41
CA THR A 631 -37.83 -6.15 -12.16
C THR A 631 -37.69 -7.41 -11.31
N ILE A 632 -38.79 -8.13 -11.13
CA ILE A 632 -38.84 -9.41 -10.42
C ILE A 632 -39.04 -10.51 -11.47
N HIS A 633 -38.07 -11.42 -11.60
CA HIS A 633 -38.17 -12.60 -12.45
C HIS A 633 -38.72 -13.75 -11.63
N HIS A 634 -39.87 -14.29 -12.01
CA HIS A 634 -40.60 -15.31 -11.27
C HIS A 634 -41.14 -16.40 -12.21
N ALA A 635 -41.64 -17.52 -11.70
CA ALA A 635 -42.03 -18.68 -12.52
C ALA A 635 -43.06 -18.37 -13.63
N ASN A 636 -43.88 -17.32 -13.45
CA ASN A 636 -44.89 -16.88 -14.44
C ASN A 636 -44.40 -15.78 -15.41
N GLY A 637 -43.10 -15.47 -15.47
CA GLY A 637 -42.54 -14.38 -16.28
C GLY A 637 -41.86 -13.28 -15.48
N GLU A 638 -41.93 -12.03 -15.92
CA GLU A 638 -41.35 -10.88 -15.20
C GLU A 638 -42.42 -9.86 -14.78
N THR A 639 -42.22 -9.24 -13.62
CA THR A 639 -43.03 -8.11 -13.14
C THR A 639 -42.15 -6.90 -12.88
N LYS A 640 -42.52 -5.73 -13.42
CA LYS A 640 -41.84 -4.45 -13.17
C LYS A 640 -42.60 -3.61 -12.15
N LYS A 641 -41.88 -3.00 -11.21
CA LYS A 641 -42.39 -2.07 -10.18
C LYS A 641 -41.55 -0.80 -10.15
N LEU A 642 -42.18 0.32 -9.81
CA LEU A 642 -41.47 1.57 -9.50
C LEU A 642 -41.51 1.79 -7.99
N VAL A 643 -40.35 2.06 -7.39
CA VAL A 643 -40.19 2.21 -5.95
C VAL A 643 -39.79 3.64 -5.61
N ASN A 644 -40.47 4.22 -4.62
CA ASN A 644 -40.15 5.55 -4.11
C ASN A 644 -39.17 5.47 -2.93
N GLN A 645 -37.90 5.75 -3.20
CA GLN A 645 -36.84 5.70 -2.19
C GLN A 645 -36.68 6.99 -1.38
N ARG A 646 -37.50 8.02 -1.62
CA ARG A 646 -37.51 9.24 -0.79
C ARG A 646 -38.19 9.01 0.55
N LYS A 647 -39.05 7.99 0.64
CA LYS A 647 -39.88 7.71 1.80
C LYS A 647 -39.39 6.44 2.49
N ARG A 648 -39.40 6.47 3.81
CA ARG A 648 -39.18 5.28 4.61
C ARG A 648 -40.36 4.30 4.42
N PRO A 649 -40.09 2.99 4.41
CA PRO A 649 -41.14 1.98 4.57
C PRO A 649 -41.88 2.23 5.90
N GLY A 650 -43.17 1.88 5.99
CA GLY A 650 -44.00 2.11 7.19
C GLY A 650 -43.54 1.36 8.45
N ASN A 651 -44.45 1.02 9.37
CA ASN A 651 -44.14 0.48 10.71
C ASN A 651 -43.29 -0.82 10.77
N THR A 652 -42.98 -1.45 9.63
CA THR A 652 -42.00 -2.54 9.52
C THR A 652 -40.61 -1.94 9.26
N LYS A 653 -39.66 -2.24 10.15
CA LYS A 653 -38.26 -1.78 10.14
C LYS A 653 -37.53 -2.10 8.82
N SER A 654 -37.78 -1.29 7.78
CA SER A 654 -36.98 -1.06 6.56
C SER A 654 -37.15 -1.92 5.31
N LEU A 655 -37.97 -2.98 5.34
CA LEU A 655 -38.26 -3.78 4.15
C LEU A 655 -39.61 -3.39 3.52
N VAL A 656 -39.61 -3.12 2.21
CA VAL A 656 -40.82 -2.86 1.40
C VAL A 656 -41.20 -4.10 0.61
N SER A 657 -42.40 -4.62 0.83
CA SER A 657 -42.96 -5.67 -0.04
C SER A 657 -43.24 -5.13 -1.45
N LEU A 658 -42.72 -5.83 -2.44
CA LEU A 658 -43.00 -5.63 -3.87
C LEU A 658 -44.15 -6.51 -4.35
N GLY A 659 -44.59 -7.48 -3.54
CA GLY A 659 -45.66 -8.43 -3.83
C GLY A 659 -45.25 -9.88 -3.57
N VAL A 660 -46.24 -10.76 -3.67
CA VAL A 660 -46.05 -12.22 -3.54
C VAL A 660 -46.01 -12.83 -4.93
N TYR A 661 -44.94 -13.58 -5.22
CA TYR A 661 -44.70 -14.20 -6.52
C TYR A 661 -44.35 -15.69 -6.34
N SER A 662 -44.64 -16.51 -7.35
CA SER A 662 -44.25 -17.92 -7.36
C SER A 662 -42.87 -18.08 -7.98
N PHE A 663 -42.01 -18.85 -7.33
CA PHE A 663 -40.67 -19.17 -7.81
C PHE A 663 -40.47 -20.70 -7.84
N ASP A 664 -39.56 -21.13 -8.69
CA ASP A 664 -39.04 -22.49 -8.71
C ASP A 664 -37.91 -22.62 -7.68
N ASP A 665 -36.77 -23.21 -8.02
CA ASP A 665 -35.60 -23.34 -7.14
C ASP A 665 -34.60 -22.17 -7.26
N ASP A 666 -34.88 -21.17 -8.09
CA ASP A 666 -34.11 -19.94 -8.21
C ASP A 666 -34.98 -18.68 -8.14
N ALA A 667 -34.37 -17.57 -7.73
CA ALA A 667 -35.01 -16.28 -7.66
C ALA A 667 -34.08 -15.16 -8.11
N GLU A 668 -34.64 -14.19 -8.84
CA GLU A 668 -33.91 -13.04 -9.33
C GLU A 668 -34.71 -11.74 -9.24
N VAL A 669 -34.06 -10.70 -8.74
CA VAL A 669 -34.55 -9.32 -8.74
C VAL A 669 -33.48 -8.40 -9.32
N VAL A 670 -33.84 -7.58 -10.30
CA VAL A 670 -32.96 -6.61 -10.95
C VAL A 670 -33.42 -5.19 -10.61
N ILE A 671 -32.52 -4.38 -10.07
CA ILE A 671 -32.76 -2.96 -9.80
C ILE A 671 -31.90 -2.14 -10.77
N THR A 672 -32.49 -1.15 -11.46
CA THR A 672 -31.77 -0.29 -12.42
C THR A 672 -31.92 1.19 -12.08
N ASN A 673 -31.11 2.04 -12.72
CA ASN A 673 -31.28 3.49 -12.69
C ASN A 673 -31.98 4.05 -13.94
N GLU A 674 -32.61 3.19 -14.74
CA GLU A 674 -33.30 3.58 -15.96
C GLU A 674 -34.39 4.62 -15.68
N GLU A 675 -34.28 5.81 -16.29
CA GLU A 675 -35.22 6.93 -16.12
C GLU A 675 -35.44 7.39 -14.67
N ALA A 676 -34.53 7.05 -13.75
CA ALA A 676 -34.64 7.41 -12.34
C ALA A 676 -34.43 8.93 -12.13
N ASN A 677 -35.32 9.56 -11.37
CA ASN A 677 -35.33 11.01 -11.14
C ASN A 677 -34.50 11.49 -9.93
N GLY A 678 -33.48 10.71 -9.55
CA GLY A 678 -32.59 10.97 -8.42
C GLY A 678 -31.67 9.78 -8.15
N TYR A 679 -31.00 9.77 -7.00
CA TYR A 679 -30.12 8.66 -6.62
C TYR A 679 -30.89 7.34 -6.50
N VAL A 680 -30.43 6.30 -7.17
CA VAL A 680 -30.91 4.92 -6.99
C VAL A 680 -30.04 4.22 -5.95
N ILE A 681 -30.68 3.69 -4.91
CA ILE A 681 -30.05 2.95 -3.81
C ILE A 681 -30.37 1.47 -3.93
N VAL A 682 -29.38 0.64 -3.66
CA VAL A 682 -29.53 -0.81 -3.53
C VAL A 682 -28.89 -1.24 -2.22
N ASP A 683 -29.63 -2.06 -1.46
CA ASP A 683 -29.25 -2.53 -0.12
C ASP A 683 -29.48 -4.04 -0.09
N ALA A 684 -30.67 -4.53 0.26
CA ALA A 684 -30.93 -5.98 0.27
C ALA A 684 -32.26 -6.35 -0.41
N VAL A 685 -32.32 -7.58 -0.92
CA VAL A 685 -33.54 -8.27 -1.36
C VAL A 685 -33.83 -9.43 -0.41
N GLN A 686 -35.06 -9.51 0.09
CA GLN A 686 -35.56 -10.60 0.91
C GLN A 686 -36.61 -11.41 0.15
N PHE A 687 -36.44 -12.72 0.12
CA PHE A 687 -37.44 -13.70 -0.31
C PHE A 687 -38.02 -14.36 0.93
N LEU A 688 -39.20 -13.91 1.38
CA LEU A 688 -39.88 -14.45 2.55
C LEU A 688 -40.92 -15.49 2.12
N PRO A 689 -40.77 -16.79 2.49
CA PRO A 689 -41.77 -17.80 2.18
C PRO A 689 -43.15 -17.38 2.72
N VAL A 690 -44.18 -17.58 1.90
CA VAL A 690 -45.59 -17.41 2.28
C VAL A 690 -46.18 -18.81 2.43
N GLU A 691 -46.85 -19.06 3.56
CA GLU A 691 -47.56 -20.31 3.82
C GLU A 691 -48.75 -20.53 2.88
#